data_AF-A0A6N9NFK4-F1
#
_entry.id   AF-A0A6N9NFK4-F1
#
_cell.length_a   1.000
_cell.length_b   1.000
_cell.length_c   1.000
_cell.angle_alpha   90.00
_cell.angle_beta   90.00
_cell.angle_gamma   90.00
#
_symmetry.space_group_name_H-M   'P 1'
#
loop_
_entity.id
_entity.type
_entity.pdbx_description
1 polymer ?
#
loop_
_entity_poly.entity_id
_entity_poly.type
_entity_poly.pdbx_seq_one_letter_code
_entity_poly.pdbx_strand_id
1 'polypeptide(L)'
;MDKIVGVELSHRFAPIEVREQMALNDEQIMQVLEDLRKIYSEVFIIATCNRLSLYAFGDNYYGLENYLKRFGNFSQYLSVLPDTEIAIKNLFSTAAGLESQAIGEHQIVGQIRSALALARKMKTIGPMLDEMIRHAVHTGKRTRLETNIGRHSASLATVGFELIEHHGYQLEDSTLLVVGTGNMANLVATILDRTKVKKLYIASHNLERASEMAKEWNGEAIDIKYLHRYVGQVDIIIGGTQGEVNLLSEAALTDSKCTRAQFAFKASEPKLLIDFGLPRNFNSGLKALEGVSLYDLDDIKKMTFESLLKRHDEIPKATEIVEEEVQKFTSWYYNRKASPVLEAYWHQLQEVKESELSWLLPKMGDLTPSQIELLEKFSHRMVRKISKKPMEVIHELSHNMHELDNPIHTVKRVFGLEDVEITVPKRRVIVGTRGSKLALTQTHQVIEQLKRFQPDYEFVTKVIRTNGDDGNIEVMGAFTTAIQRALVAGTVDVAVHSFKDLPIENISGLKLAAISDRADVRDILISKKGEKFEDLRQGAIIGTGSLRRQIQLKKLRPDIETKFIQGNLDTRIKKMMEGDYDAIILAYAGINRLGMIDKANDIFSAKDILPAVAQGALAIEVRDESGFVMDLIKKFNHGPTQIATFAEREFLIALGGGCNYPIAAYAQVNEEQITIEGMFATEDGSVLVSGEEKGPAVNYIQIARDLAVRLKAELEEKTKVAIGESSSK
;
A
#
# COMPACT_ATOMS: atom_id res chain seq x y z
N MET A 1 -7.81 -21.89 19.47
CA MET A 1 -7.82 -20.97 20.63
C MET A 1 -8.35 -19.63 20.16
N ASP A 2 -9.35 -19.10 20.87
CA ASP A 2 -10.04 -17.89 20.43
C ASP A 2 -9.12 -16.67 20.42
N LYS A 3 -9.15 -15.93 19.32
CA LYS A 3 -8.42 -14.70 19.07
C LYS A 3 -9.35 -13.67 18.43
N ILE A 4 -8.95 -12.40 18.48
CA ILE A 4 -9.63 -11.37 17.71
C ILE A 4 -9.14 -11.49 16.27
N VAL A 5 -10.05 -11.73 15.34
CA VAL A 5 -9.79 -11.86 13.92
C VAL A 5 -10.70 -10.93 13.14
N GLY A 6 -10.37 -10.69 11.88
CA GLY A 6 -11.22 -9.90 11.02
C GLY A 6 -10.91 -10.06 9.55
N VAL A 7 -11.79 -9.49 8.74
CA VAL A 7 -11.61 -9.32 7.29
C VAL A 7 -12.12 -7.93 6.93
N GLU A 8 -11.40 -7.24 6.06
CA GLU A 8 -11.77 -5.91 5.59
C GLU A 8 -11.78 -5.88 4.07
N LEU A 9 -12.85 -5.31 3.51
CA LEU A 9 -12.91 -4.82 2.15
C LEU A 9 -13.01 -3.29 2.22
N SER A 10 -12.03 -2.56 1.68
CA SER A 10 -12.02 -1.10 1.73
C SER A 10 -11.48 -0.48 0.45
N HIS A 11 -11.64 0.83 0.28
CA HIS A 11 -11.12 1.59 -0.87
C HIS A 11 -9.61 1.40 -1.12
N ARG A 12 -8.85 0.96 -0.09
CA ARG A 12 -7.42 0.64 -0.20
C ARG A 12 -7.14 -0.58 -1.08
N PHE A 13 -8.08 -1.52 -1.10
CA PHE A 13 -7.89 -2.84 -1.73
C PHE A 13 -8.91 -3.12 -2.83
N ALA A 14 -10.07 -2.45 -2.83
CA ALA A 14 -11.20 -2.70 -3.72
C ALA A 14 -11.61 -1.45 -4.52
N PRO A 15 -11.77 -1.57 -5.87
CA PRO A 15 -12.29 -0.50 -6.71
C PRO A 15 -13.78 -0.23 -6.40
N ILE A 16 -14.33 0.89 -6.88
CA ILE A 16 -15.65 1.35 -6.47
C ILE A 16 -16.77 0.38 -6.85
N GLU A 17 -16.66 -0.25 -8.02
CA GLU A 17 -17.64 -1.21 -8.55
C GLU A 17 -17.75 -2.46 -7.67
N VAL A 18 -16.66 -2.84 -7.00
CA VAL A 18 -16.63 -3.96 -6.05
C VAL A 18 -17.18 -3.54 -4.69
N ARG A 19 -16.94 -2.30 -4.27
CA ARG A 19 -17.45 -1.76 -3.00
C ARG A 19 -18.96 -1.52 -3.03
N GLU A 20 -19.49 -1.07 -4.16
CA GLU A 20 -20.93 -0.87 -4.37
C GLU A 20 -21.72 -2.17 -4.22
N GLN A 21 -21.15 -3.30 -4.68
CA GLN A 21 -21.75 -4.63 -4.51
C GLN A 21 -21.79 -5.10 -3.04
N MET A 22 -21.01 -4.47 -2.17
CA MET A 22 -20.85 -4.81 -0.75
C MET A 22 -21.42 -3.73 0.19
N ALA A 23 -22.14 -2.75 -0.37
CA ALA A 23 -22.87 -1.77 0.41
C ALA A 23 -24.12 -2.43 1.03
N LEU A 24 -24.01 -2.83 2.29
CA LEU A 24 -25.09 -3.49 3.03
C LEU A 24 -26.04 -2.46 3.65
N ASN A 25 -27.34 -2.73 3.58
CA ASN A 25 -28.35 -2.00 4.34
C ASN A 25 -28.48 -2.53 5.79
N ASP A 26 -29.23 -1.83 6.65
CA ASP A 26 -29.36 -2.19 8.07
C ASP A 26 -29.92 -3.60 8.30
N GLU A 27 -30.87 -4.05 7.47
CA GLU A 27 -31.44 -5.41 7.56
C GLU A 27 -30.39 -6.49 7.23
N GLN A 28 -29.62 -6.28 6.16
CA GLN A 28 -28.53 -7.15 5.76
C GLN A 28 -27.43 -7.20 6.83
N ILE A 29 -27.10 -6.06 7.44
CA ILE A 29 -26.14 -5.97 8.54
C ILE A 29 -26.61 -6.81 9.73
N MET A 30 -27.90 -6.70 10.12
CA MET A 30 -28.47 -7.51 11.20
C MET A 30 -28.40 -9.01 10.89
N GLN A 31 -28.70 -9.41 9.65
CA GLN A 31 -28.59 -10.80 9.20
C GLN A 31 -27.15 -11.32 9.26
N VAL A 32 -26.17 -10.53 8.82
CA VAL A 32 -24.74 -10.88 8.89
C VAL A 32 -24.31 -11.14 10.34
N LEU A 33 -24.70 -10.26 11.26
CA LEU A 33 -24.38 -10.40 12.68
C LEU A 33 -25.00 -11.67 13.28
N GLU A 34 -26.25 -11.99 12.94
CA GLU A 34 -26.95 -13.17 13.45
C GLU A 34 -26.34 -14.48 12.91
N ASP A 35 -25.98 -14.52 11.63
CA ASP A 35 -25.40 -15.71 11.03
C ASP A 35 -23.96 -15.97 11.50
N LEU A 36 -23.14 -14.91 11.59
CA LEU A 36 -21.76 -15.05 12.05
C LEU A 36 -21.68 -15.39 13.54
N ARG A 37 -22.66 -14.97 14.36
CA ARG A 37 -22.72 -15.34 15.77
C ARG A 37 -22.92 -16.86 15.99
N LYS A 38 -23.44 -17.58 15.00
CA LYS A 38 -23.54 -19.05 15.06
C LYS A 38 -22.16 -19.72 14.96
N ILE A 39 -21.17 -18.99 14.45
CA ILE A 39 -19.80 -19.47 14.19
C ILE A 39 -18.82 -18.91 15.23
N TYR A 40 -19.04 -17.67 15.68
CA TYR A 40 -18.13 -16.91 16.54
C TYR A 40 -18.83 -16.48 17.84
N SER A 41 -18.08 -16.44 18.94
CA SER A 41 -18.63 -16.04 20.25
C SER A 41 -18.98 -14.55 20.30
N GLU A 42 -18.22 -13.72 19.59
CA GLU A 42 -18.48 -12.28 19.45
C GLU A 42 -18.27 -11.86 18.00
N VAL A 43 -19.12 -10.96 17.48
CA VAL A 43 -19.06 -10.43 16.12
C VAL A 43 -19.40 -8.95 16.11
N PHE A 44 -18.62 -8.20 15.34
CA PHE A 44 -18.77 -6.79 15.09
C PHE A 44 -18.57 -6.45 13.61
N ILE A 45 -19.31 -5.46 13.10
CA ILE A 45 -19.30 -5.08 11.70
C ILE A 45 -19.28 -3.56 11.56
N ILE A 46 -18.45 -3.06 10.64
CA ILE A 46 -18.45 -1.67 10.18
C ILE A 46 -18.79 -1.69 8.70
N ALA A 47 -19.93 -1.13 8.31
CA ALA A 47 -20.34 -1.01 6.92
C ALA A 47 -20.54 0.48 6.58
N THR A 48 -19.81 0.95 5.57
CA THR A 48 -19.86 2.32 5.04
C THR A 48 -19.70 2.27 3.52
N CYS A 49 -19.93 3.40 2.83
CA CYS A 49 -19.69 3.50 1.38
C CYS A 49 -18.24 3.19 0.95
N ASN A 50 -17.28 3.29 1.88
CA ASN A 50 -15.85 3.14 1.60
C ASN A 50 -15.23 1.88 2.21
N ARG A 51 -15.98 1.14 3.05
CA ARG A 51 -15.45 0.02 3.82
C ARG A 51 -16.54 -0.92 4.34
N LEU A 52 -16.25 -2.21 4.25
CA LEU A 52 -16.90 -3.28 5.00
C LEU A 52 -15.83 -4.01 5.81
N SER A 53 -15.85 -3.85 7.14
CA SER A 53 -14.95 -4.56 8.05
C SER A 53 -15.74 -5.45 8.99
N LEU A 54 -15.39 -6.73 9.03
CA LEU A 54 -15.91 -7.70 9.97
C LEU A 54 -14.83 -8.06 10.98
N TYR A 55 -15.19 -8.05 12.25
CA TYR A 55 -14.35 -8.49 13.36
C TYR A 55 -15.09 -9.56 14.14
N ALA A 56 -14.37 -10.59 14.58
CA ALA A 56 -14.93 -11.64 15.39
C ALA A 56 -13.94 -12.11 16.46
N PHE A 57 -14.48 -12.64 17.55
CA PHE A 57 -13.71 -13.39 18.54
C PHE A 57 -13.95 -14.88 18.31
N GLY A 58 -12.89 -15.62 17.96
CA GLY A 58 -12.93 -17.06 17.73
C GLY A 58 -11.63 -17.63 17.16
N ASP A 59 -11.62 -18.89 16.75
CA ASP A 59 -10.40 -19.61 16.38
C ASP A 59 -9.64 -19.04 15.16
N ASN A 60 -10.35 -18.66 14.09
CA ASN A 60 -9.74 -18.22 12.83
C ASN A 60 -10.69 -17.34 11.99
N TYR A 61 -10.20 -16.70 10.94
CA TYR A 61 -10.97 -15.78 10.08
C TYR A 61 -11.75 -16.48 8.95
N TYR A 62 -11.61 -17.80 8.75
CA TYR A 62 -12.17 -18.48 7.57
C TYR A 62 -13.70 -18.42 7.51
N GLY A 63 -14.37 -18.43 8.67
CA GLY A 63 -15.83 -18.24 8.74
C GLY A 63 -16.26 -16.89 8.20
N LEU A 64 -15.52 -15.82 8.51
CA LEU A 64 -15.77 -14.47 7.98
C LEU A 64 -15.55 -14.42 6.47
N GLU A 65 -14.42 -14.94 5.99
CA GLU A 65 -14.10 -14.97 4.56
C GLU A 65 -15.13 -15.77 3.76
N ASN A 66 -15.48 -16.97 4.23
CA ASN A 66 -16.47 -17.82 3.57
C ASN A 66 -17.87 -17.22 3.59
N TYR A 67 -18.22 -16.45 4.62
CA TYR A 67 -19.48 -15.72 4.63
C TYR A 67 -19.51 -14.64 3.54
N LEU A 68 -18.42 -13.90 3.38
CA LEU A 68 -18.31 -12.87 2.33
C LEU A 68 -18.36 -13.45 0.91
N LYS A 69 -17.93 -14.71 0.71
CA LYS A 69 -18.06 -15.40 -0.59
C LYS A 69 -19.51 -15.54 -1.06
N ARG A 70 -20.50 -15.49 -0.16
CA ARG A 70 -21.94 -15.54 -0.51
C ARG A 70 -22.40 -14.32 -1.30
N PHE A 71 -21.73 -13.18 -1.13
CA PHE A 71 -22.03 -11.95 -1.85
C PHE A 71 -21.28 -11.85 -3.18
N GLY A 72 -20.27 -12.72 -3.41
CA GLY A 72 -19.45 -12.74 -4.62
C GLY A 72 -18.01 -13.22 -4.35
N ASN A 73 -17.23 -13.45 -5.41
CA ASN A 73 -15.83 -13.86 -5.27
C ASN A 73 -14.92 -12.64 -5.06
N PHE A 74 -14.83 -12.18 -3.81
CA PHE A 74 -14.05 -11.01 -3.43
C PHE A 74 -12.72 -11.34 -2.75
N SER A 75 -12.31 -12.61 -2.69
CA SER A 75 -11.09 -13.04 -1.97
C SER A 75 -9.83 -12.25 -2.37
N GLN A 76 -9.75 -11.78 -3.61
CA GLN A 76 -8.64 -10.97 -4.12
C GLN A 76 -8.65 -9.49 -3.70
N TYR A 77 -9.71 -9.02 -3.03
CA TYR A 77 -9.90 -7.66 -2.54
C TYR A 77 -9.98 -7.59 -1.01
N LEU A 78 -9.98 -8.74 -0.33
CA LEU A 78 -10.09 -8.82 1.12
C LEU A 78 -8.71 -8.68 1.77
N SER A 79 -8.59 -7.73 2.69
CA SER A 79 -7.52 -7.68 3.67
C SER A 79 -7.87 -8.57 4.84
N VAL A 80 -7.15 -9.67 4.98
CA VAL A 80 -7.30 -10.59 6.12
C VAL A 80 -6.61 -10.03 7.35
N LEU A 81 -7.30 -10.05 8.49
CA LEU A 81 -6.80 -9.69 9.83
C LEU A 81 -6.76 -10.97 10.67
N PRO A 82 -5.71 -11.79 10.50
CA PRO A 82 -5.68 -13.18 10.94
C PRO A 82 -5.38 -13.34 12.44
N ASP A 83 -4.97 -12.26 13.10
CA ASP A 83 -4.55 -12.25 14.50
C ASP A 83 -4.97 -10.95 15.19
N THR A 84 -4.95 -11.01 16.52
CA THR A 84 -5.48 -10.01 17.45
C THR A 84 -4.77 -8.68 17.27
N GLU A 85 -3.44 -8.66 17.28
CA GLU A 85 -2.66 -7.44 17.12
C GLU A 85 -2.94 -6.74 15.78
N ILE A 86 -3.04 -7.51 14.69
CA ILE A 86 -3.34 -6.98 13.35
C ILE A 86 -4.78 -6.42 13.31
N ALA A 87 -5.73 -7.12 13.92
CA ALA A 87 -7.12 -6.67 14.00
C ALA A 87 -7.25 -5.39 14.86
N ILE A 88 -6.57 -5.32 16.01
CA ILE A 88 -6.53 -4.14 16.88
C ILE A 88 -5.94 -2.96 16.13
N LYS A 89 -4.75 -3.13 15.55
CA LYS A 89 -4.05 -2.09 14.80
C LYS A 89 -4.92 -1.57 13.66
N ASN A 90 -5.52 -2.47 12.87
CA ASN A 90 -6.39 -2.05 11.78
C ASN A 90 -7.60 -1.22 12.25
N LEU A 91 -8.29 -1.64 13.33
CA LEU A 91 -9.42 -0.89 13.86
C LEU A 91 -8.99 0.46 14.46
N PHE A 92 -7.85 0.51 15.16
CA PHE A 92 -7.38 1.72 15.84
C PHE A 92 -6.86 2.74 14.82
N SER A 93 -6.09 2.31 13.82
CA SER A 93 -5.71 3.14 12.67
C SER A 93 -6.91 3.63 11.88
N THR A 94 -7.95 2.79 11.75
CA THR A 94 -9.23 3.18 11.13
C THR A 94 -9.93 4.28 11.94
N ALA A 95 -10.02 4.13 13.27
CA ALA A 95 -10.63 5.13 14.13
C ALA A 95 -9.82 6.44 14.18
N ALA A 96 -8.49 6.36 14.10
CA ALA A 96 -7.58 7.49 13.98
C ALA A 96 -7.68 8.23 12.64
N GLY A 97 -8.37 7.65 11.64
CA GLY A 97 -8.53 8.25 10.31
C GLY A 97 -7.30 8.11 9.40
N LEU A 98 -6.33 7.27 9.78
CA LEU A 98 -5.15 6.94 8.97
C LEU A 98 -5.53 6.08 7.76
N GLU A 99 -6.65 5.34 7.87
CA GLU A 99 -7.13 4.38 6.88
C GLU A 99 -8.37 4.87 6.12
N SER A 100 -8.53 6.19 5.98
CA SER A 100 -9.61 6.83 5.23
C SER A 100 -9.09 7.42 3.90
N GLN A 101 -9.94 7.42 2.88
CA GLN A 101 -9.61 7.92 1.54
C GLN A 101 -9.22 9.41 1.55
N ALA A 102 -9.82 10.17 2.47
CA ALA A 102 -9.28 11.43 2.97
C ALA A 102 -8.77 11.20 4.39
N ILE A 103 -7.44 11.24 4.57
CA ILE A 103 -6.80 11.12 5.88
C ILE A 103 -7.43 12.17 6.82
N GLY A 104 -7.98 11.73 7.96
CA GLY A 104 -8.65 12.58 8.95
C GLY A 104 -10.18 12.72 8.86
N GLU A 105 -10.86 11.87 8.10
CA GLU A 105 -12.32 11.89 7.94
C GLU A 105 -13.08 11.89 9.29
N HIS A 106 -13.93 12.90 9.49
CA HIS A 106 -14.58 13.17 10.78
C HIS A 106 -15.64 12.12 11.18
N GLN A 107 -16.23 11.42 10.21
CA GLN A 107 -17.41 10.57 10.40
C GLN A 107 -17.11 9.16 10.91
N ILE A 108 -15.88 8.64 10.75
CA ILE A 108 -15.56 7.23 11.02
C ILE A 108 -15.75 6.84 12.50
N VAL A 109 -15.31 7.68 13.45
CA VAL A 109 -15.52 7.44 14.90
C VAL A 109 -17.01 7.42 15.24
N GLY A 110 -17.80 8.27 14.58
CA GLY A 110 -19.27 8.27 14.73
C GLY A 110 -19.88 6.97 14.22
N GLN A 111 -19.46 6.50 13.04
CA GLN A 111 -19.91 5.25 12.44
C GLN A 111 -19.54 4.03 13.31
N ILE A 112 -18.32 3.98 13.86
CA ILE A 112 -17.89 2.92 14.78
C ILE A 112 -18.78 2.89 16.04
N ARG A 113 -19.14 4.06 16.60
CA ARG A 113 -20.05 4.14 17.75
C ARG A 113 -21.46 3.65 17.41
N SER A 114 -22.00 4.02 16.26
CA SER A 114 -23.31 3.57 15.79
C SER A 114 -23.33 2.05 15.58
N ALA A 115 -22.29 1.51 14.95
CA ALA A 115 -22.11 0.07 14.79
C ALA A 115 -22.04 -0.66 16.15
N LEU A 116 -21.33 -0.09 17.13
CA LEU A 116 -21.23 -0.66 18.47
C LEU A 116 -22.60 -0.73 19.16
N ALA A 117 -23.41 0.33 19.03
CA ALA A 117 -24.76 0.37 19.56
C ALA A 117 -25.65 -0.72 18.93
N LEU A 118 -25.54 -0.92 17.61
CA LEU A 118 -26.27 -1.97 16.90
C LEU A 118 -25.84 -3.37 17.36
N ALA A 119 -24.54 -3.65 17.45
CA ALA A 119 -24.02 -4.94 17.92
C ALA A 119 -24.45 -5.26 19.37
N ARG A 120 -24.48 -4.25 20.26
CA ARG A 120 -25.01 -4.40 21.62
C ARG A 120 -26.51 -4.71 21.62
N LYS A 121 -27.30 -4.03 20.79
CA LYS A 121 -28.75 -4.29 20.65
C LYS A 121 -29.03 -5.72 20.17
N MET A 122 -28.25 -6.20 19.20
CA MET A 122 -28.31 -7.57 18.68
C MET A 122 -27.65 -8.61 19.63
N LYS A 123 -27.04 -8.15 20.72
CA LYS A 123 -26.26 -8.94 21.69
C LYS A 123 -25.12 -9.74 21.04
N THR A 124 -24.65 -9.37 19.85
CA THR A 124 -23.61 -10.13 19.11
C THR A 124 -22.20 -9.82 19.59
N ILE A 125 -22.04 -8.81 20.43
CA ILE A 125 -20.77 -8.38 21.00
C ILE A 125 -20.67 -8.81 22.47
N GLY A 126 -19.47 -9.17 22.91
CA GLY A 126 -19.17 -9.54 24.29
C GLY A 126 -18.05 -8.69 24.89
N PRO A 127 -17.49 -9.10 26.05
CA PRO A 127 -16.51 -8.30 26.78
C PRO A 127 -15.25 -7.99 25.96
N MET A 128 -14.91 -8.83 24.98
CA MET A 128 -13.62 -8.75 24.31
C MET A 128 -13.62 -7.72 23.19
N LEU A 129 -14.55 -7.83 22.24
CA LEU A 129 -14.71 -6.84 21.19
C LEU A 129 -15.28 -5.52 21.73
N ASP A 130 -16.08 -5.54 22.80
CA ASP A 130 -16.59 -4.31 23.43
C ASP A 130 -15.46 -3.41 23.95
N GLU A 131 -14.50 -4.00 24.67
CA GLU A 131 -13.31 -3.28 25.16
C GLU A 131 -12.46 -2.77 23.99
N MET A 132 -12.22 -3.63 22.99
CA MET A 132 -11.45 -3.26 21.80
C MET A 132 -12.04 -2.04 21.09
N ILE A 133 -13.36 -2.01 20.88
CA ILE A 133 -14.00 -0.90 20.17
C ILE A 133 -14.03 0.37 21.03
N ARG A 134 -14.18 0.25 22.35
CA ARG A 134 -14.06 1.41 23.26
C ARG A 134 -12.67 2.05 23.18
N HIS A 135 -11.61 1.24 23.17
CA HIS A 135 -10.25 1.72 22.95
C HIS A 135 -10.06 2.33 21.56
N ALA A 136 -10.64 1.74 20.51
CA ALA A 136 -10.58 2.33 19.17
C ALA A 136 -11.23 3.73 19.13
N VAL A 137 -12.41 3.89 19.74
CA VAL A 137 -13.08 5.20 19.85
C VAL A 137 -12.27 6.19 20.67
N HIS A 138 -11.62 5.75 21.75
CA HIS A 138 -10.71 6.59 22.54
C HIS A 138 -9.51 7.05 21.70
N THR A 139 -8.84 6.11 21.02
CA THR A 139 -7.70 6.37 20.13
C THR A 139 -8.07 7.42 19.08
N GLY A 140 -9.18 7.23 18.36
CA GLY A 140 -9.63 8.19 17.35
C GLY A 140 -9.92 9.58 17.90
N LYS A 141 -10.44 9.70 19.14
CA LYS A 141 -10.62 11.01 19.80
C LYS A 141 -9.28 11.64 20.19
N ARG A 142 -8.38 10.84 20.76
CA ARG A 142 -7.06 11.27 21.22
C ARG A 142 -6.22 11.78 20.05
N THR A 143 -6.13 11.01 18.95
CA THR A 143 -5.44 11.43 17.73
C THR A 143 -5.95 12.77 17.21
N ARG A 144 -7.25 13.04 17.25
CA ARG A 144 -7.82 14.32 16.78
C ARG A 144 -7.52 15.51 17.70
N LEU A 145 -7.40 15.28 19.01
CA LEU A 145 -7.09 16.33 19.97
C LEU A 145 -5.60 16.67 19.97
N GLU A 146 -4.75 15.67 19.75
CA GLU A 146 -3.30 15.78 19.88
C GLU A 146 -2.58 16.00 18.53
N THR A 147 -3.25 15.79 17.39
CA THR A 147 -2.67 15.98 16.04
C THR A 147 -3.49 16.92 15.16
N ASN A 148 -2.87 17.48 14.12
CA ASN A 148 -3.57 18.34 13.15
C ASN A 148 -4.31 17.55 12.04
N ILE A 149 -4.35 16.21 12.10
CA ILE A 149 -4.98 15.36 11.08
C ILE A 149 -6.45 15.71 10.82
N GLY A 150 -7.19 16.16 11.85
CA GLY A 150 -8.61 16.51 11.73
C GLY A 150 -8.91 17.96 11.32
N ARG A 151 -7.93 18.88 11.30
CA ARG A 151 -8.20 20.32 11.11
C ARG A 151 -8.45 20.73 9.66
N HIS A 152 -8.03 19.92 8.70
CA HIS A 152 -8.12 20.23 7.28
C HIS A 152 -8.79 19.03 6.62
N SER A 153 -10.09 19.05 6.31
CA SER A 153 -10.73 17.99 5.52
C SER A 153 -10.64 18.35 4.04
N ALA A 154 -9.91 17.59 3.21
CA ALA A 154 -9.78 17.91 1.77
C ALA A 154 -11.04 17.49 1.00
N SER A 155 -12.10 18.29 1.10
CA SER A 155 -13.16 18.30 0.10
C SER A 155 -12.93 19.49 -0.84
N LEU A 156 -13.29 19.36 -2.12
CA LEU A 156 -13.21 20.47 -3.08
C LEU A 156 -13.99 21.71 -2.59
N ALA A 157 -15.05 21.51 -1.80
CA ALA A 157 -15.81 22.57 -1.16
C ALA A 157 -15.00 23.33 -0.09
N THR A 158 -14.17 22.62 0.69
CA THR A 158 -13.30 23.22 1.71
C THR A 158 -12.23 24.09 1.06
N VAL A 159 -11.65 23.65 -0.06
CA VAL A 159 -10.65 24.44 -0.80
C VAL A 159 -11.30 25.69 -1.41
N GLY A 160 -12.52 25.56 -1.94
CA GLY A 160 -13.28 26.72 -2.41
C GLY A 160 -13.51 27.75 -1.30
N PHE A 161 -13.79 27.31 -0.08
CA PHE A 161 -13.93 28.18 1.09
C PHE A 161 -12.61 28.83 1.52
N GLU A 162 -11.52 28.06 1.59
CA GLU A 162 -10.18 28.57 1.91
C GLU A 162 -9.73 29.63 0.88
N LEU A 163 -10.07 29.45 -0.40
CA LEU A 163 -9.79 30.42 -1.46
C LEU A 163 -10.55 31.74 -1.27
N ILE A 164 -11.81 31.67 -0.84
CA ILE A 164 -12.65 32.84 -0.54
C ILE A 164 -12.05 33.62 0.64
N GLU A 165 -11.70 32.93 1.74
CA GLU A 165 -11.07 33.56 2.91
C GLU A 165 -9.69 34.15 2.60
N HIS A 166 -8.86 33.44 1.82
CA HIS A 166 -7.52 33.90 1.44
C HIS A 166 -7.56 35.22 0.66
N HIS A 167 -8.61 35.46 -0.13
CA HIS A 167 -8.80 36.72 -0.87
C HIS A 167 -9.51 37.80 -0.05
N GLY A 168 -9.75 37.56 1.25
CA GLY A 168 -10.33 38.54 2.16
C GLY A 168 -11.84 38.74 2.00
N TYR A 169 -12.54 37.87 1.27
CA TYR A 169 -13.99 37.94 1.16
C TYR A 169 -14.65 37.36 2.40
N GLN A 170 -15.59 38.10 2.97
CA GLN A 170 -16.54 37.60 3.95
C GLN A 170 -17.84 37.27 3.22
N LEU A 171 -18.28 36.01 3.29
CA LEU A 171 -19.45 35.52 2.55
C LEU A 171 -20.72 36.35 2.86
N GLU A 172 -20.88 36.78 4.11
CA GLU A 172 -22.03 37.57 4.58
C GLU A 172 -22.21 38.90 3.83
N ASP A 173 -21.12 39.49 3.36
CA ASP A 173 -21.10 40.76 2.62
C ASP A 173 -20.93 40.58 1.11
N SER A 174 -20.67 39.36 0.66
CA SER A 174 -20.32 39.04 -0.73
C SER A 174 -21.51 38.54 -1.54
N THR A 175 -21.51 38.88 -2.83
CA THR A 175 -22.50 38.44 -3.82
C THR A 175 -21.94 37.29 -4.66
N LEU A 176 -22.63 36.15 -4.65
CA LEU A 176 -22.17 34.89 -5.24
C LEU A 176 -22.99 34.52 -6.49
N LEU A 177 -22.31 34.06 -7.54
CA LEU A 177 -22.92 33.51 -8.75
C LEU A 177 -22.43 32.08 -9.01
N VAL A 178 -23.36 31.13 -9.05
CA VAL A 178 -23.08 29.73 -9.38
C VAL A 178 -23.55 29.45 -10.80
N VAL A 179 -22.66 28.89 -11.63
CA VAL A 179 -22.96 28.55 -13.03
C VAL A 179 -23.04 27.04 -13.18
N GLY A 180 -24.23 26.54 -13.47
CA GLY A 180 -24.54 25.10 -13.57
C GLY A 180 -25.40 24.58 -12.42
N THR A 181 -26.08 23.47 -12.69
CA THR A 181 -27.01 22.78 -11.75
C THR A 181 -26.64 21.30 -11.57
N GLY A 182 -25.41 20.94 -11.91
CA GLY A 182 -24.91 19.56 -11.81
C GLY A 182 -24.40 19.21 -10.41
N ASN A 183 -23.88 17.98 -10.25
CA ASN A 183 -23.35 17.48 -8.97
C ASN A 183 -22.28 18.38 -8.33
N MET A 184 -21.51 19.12 -9.14
CA MET A 184 -20.49 20.06 -8.65
C MET A 184 -21.09 21.32 -8.03
N ALA A 185 -22.31 21.72 -8.43
CA ALA A 185 -22.99 22.85 -7.80
C ALA A 185 -23.38 22.53 -6.34
N ASN A 186 -23.69 21.27 -6.02
CA ASN A 186 -24.00 20.84 -4.65
C ASN A 186 -22.82 21.00 -3.66
N LEU A 187 -21.58 21.17 -4.15
CA LEU A 187 -20.44 21.54 -3.31
C LEU A 187 -20.62 22.95 -2.68
N VAL A 188 -21.30 23.84 -3.40
CA VAL A 188 -21.64 25.19 -2.91
C VAL A 188 -22.69 25.14 -1.80
N ALA A 189 -23.61 24.16 -1.82
CA ALA A 189 -24.56 23.95 -0.72
C ALA A 189 -23.84 23.72 0.63
N THR A 190 -22.73 22.96 0.62
CA THR A 190 -21.94 22.70 1.83
C THR A 190 -21.28 23.97 2.39
N ILE A 191 -20.99 24.94 1.52
CA ILE A 191 -20.45 26.26 1.90
C ILE A 191 -21.57 27.13 2.49
N LEU A 192 -22.74 27.14 1.84
CA LEU A 192 -23.90 27.94 2.23
C LEU A 192 -24.57 27.46 3.54
N ASP A 193 -24.43 26.18 3.89
CA ASP A 193 -24.95 25.61 5.15
C ASP A 193 -24.27 26.20 6.40
N ARG A 194 -23.04 26.71 6.26
CA ARG A 194 -22.24 27.23 7.37
C ARG A 194 -22.32 28.74 7.53
N THR A 195 -22.59 29.46 6.44
CA THR A 195 -22.53 30.92 6.41
C THR A 195 -23.51 31.49 5.38
N LYS A 196 -24.26 32.53 5.75
CA LYS A 196 -25.18 33.21 4.82
C LYS A 196 -24.42 34.09 3.84
N VAL A 197 -24.96 34.26 2.64
CA VAL A 197 -24.42 35.18 1.62
C VAL A 197 -25.35 36.38 1.41
N LYS A 198 -24.78 37.54 1.07
CA LYS A 198 -25.57 38.78 0.84
C LYS A 198 -26.58 38.61 -0.27
N LYS A 199 -26.16 38.00 -1.39
CA LYS A 199 -27.03 37.67 -2.52
C LYS A 199 -26.47 36.50 -3.31
N LEU A 200 -27.33 35.55 -3.68
CA LEU A 200 -26.97 34.34 -4.43
C LEU A 200 -27.72 34.30 -5.76
N TYR A 201 -27.00 34.01 -6.82
CA TYR A 201 -27.53 33.80 -8.16
C TYR A 201 -27.16 32.42 -8.69
N ILE A 202 -28.09 31.74 -9.36
CA ILE A 202 -27.85 30.42 -9.98
C ILE A 202 -28.18 30.50 -11.46
N ALA A 203 -27.17 30.37 -12.32
CA ALA A 203 -27.30 30.46 -13.76
C ALA A 203 -27.26 29.08 -14.43
N SER A 204 -28.20 28.78 -15.33
CA SER A 204 -28.31 27.50 -16.03
C SER A 204 -29.05 27.62 -17.36
N HIS A 205 -28.79 26.70 -18.30
CA HIS A 205 -29.64 26.50 -19.49
C HIS A 205 -31.01 25.91 -19.13
N ASN A 206 -31.09 25.17 -18.02
CA ASN A 206 -32.34 24.64 -17.47
C ASN A 206 -32.82 25.55 -16.34
N LEU A 207 -33.73 26.47 -16.67
CA LEU A 207 -34.28 27.47 -15.74
C LEU A 207 -35.11 26.81 -14.63
N GLU A 208 -35.76 25.69 -14.91
CA GLU A 208 -36.60 24.96 -13.95
C GLU A 208 -35.73 24.41 -12.81
N ARG A 209 -34.64 23.69 -13.14
CA ARG A 209 -33.66 23.20 -12.16
C ARG A 209 -32.96 24.32 -11.39
N ALA A 210 -32.61 25.41 -12.07
CA ALA A 210 -32.01 26.57 -11.38
C ALA A 210 -32.99 27.20 -10.40
N SER A 211 -34.28 27.25 -10.73
CA SER A 211 -35.34 27.78 -9.85
C SER A 211 -35.57 26.91 -8.62
N GLU A 212 -35.53 25.58 -8.78
CA GLU A 212 -35.59 24.63 -7.66
C GLU A 212 -34.42 24.82 -6.69
N MET A 213 -33.19 24.85 -7.21
CA MET A 213 -31.99 25.07 -6.39
C MET A 213 -31.96 26.46 -5.75
N ALA A 214 -32.37 27.49 -6.48
CA ALA A 214 -32.42 28.86 -5.96
C ALA A 214 -33.43 28.97 -4.80
N LYS A 215 -34.55 28.25 -4.88
CA LYS A 215 -35.53 28.18 -3.80
C LYS A 215 -34.96 27.47 -2.56
N GLU A 216 -34.20 26.40 -2.75
CA GLU A 216 -33.55 25.66 -1.66
C GLU A 216 -32.46 26.50 -0.96
N TRP A 217 -31.66 27.24 -1.74
CA TRP A 217 -30.51 27.99 -1.22
C TRP A 217 -30.79 29.47 -0.96
N ASN A 218 -32.05 29.89 -1.02
CA ASN A 218 -32.50 31.27 -0.83
C ASN A 218 -31.78 32.27 -1.78
N GLY A 219 -31.72 31.92 -3.07
CA GLY A 219 -31.13 32.71 -4.15
C GLY A 219 -32.12 33.02 -5.28
N GLU A 220 -31.58 33.55 -6.39
CA GLU A 220 -32.34 33.95 -7.58
C GLU A 220 -31.86 33.15 -8.82
N ALA A 221 -32.79 32.52 -9.53
CA ALA A 221 -32.46 31.74 -10.73
C ALA A 221 -32.36 32.64 -11.98
N ILE A 222 -31.35 32.36 -12.80
CA ILE A 222 -31.02 33.14 -13.99
C ILE A 222 -30.91 32.21 -15.20
N ASP A 223 -31.49 32.62 -16.32
CA ASP A 223 -31.21 32.00 -17.61
C ASP A 223 -29.79 32.38 -18.06
N ILE A 224 -28.96 31.38 -18.36
CA ILE A 224 -27.56 31.52 -18.78
C ILE A 224 -27.36 32.52 -19.93
N LYS A 225 -28.36 32.75 -20.81
CA LYS A 225 -28.28 33.75 -21.88
C LYS A 225 -28.09 35.18 -21.36
N TYR A 226 -28.48 35.43 -20.11
CA TYR A 226 -28.33 36.70 -19.42
C TYR A 226 -27.12 36.77 -18.49
N LEU A 227 -26.27 35.73 -18.44
CA LEU A 227 -25.09 35.65 -17.57
C LEU A 227 -24.24 36.93 -17.61
N HIS A 228 -24.01 37.47 -18.81
CA HIS A 228 -23.24 38.70 -19.06
C HIS A 228 -23.73 39.94 -18.27
N ARG A 229 -25.00 39.99 -17.85
CA ARG A 229 -25.58 41.11 -17.09
C ARG A 229 -25.24 41.04 -15.60
N TYR A 230 -24.98 39.84 -15.09
CA TYR A 230 -24.81 39.56 -13.66
C TYR A 230 -23.34 39.40 -13.26
N VAL A 231 -22.48 38.95 -14.18
CA VAL A 231 -21.02 38.82 -13.95
C VAL A 231 -20.38 40.12 -13.44
N GLY A 232 -20.88 41.29 -13.85
CA GLY A 232 -20.39 42.58 -13.36
C GLY A 232 -20.82 42.93 -11.93
N GLN A 233 -21.90 42.33 -11.42
CA GLN A 233 -22.58 42.68 -10.17
C GLN A 233 -22.25 41.70 -9.02
N VAL A 234 -21.40 40.72 -9.27
CA VAL A 234 -21.05 39.64 -8.33
C VAL A 234 -19.57 39.70 -7.96
N ASP A 235 -19.26 39.29 -6.75
CA ASP A 235 -17.90 39.32 -6.19
C ASP A 235 -17.19 37.99 -6.44
N ILE A 236 -17.94 36.89 -6.34
CA ILE A 236 -17.44 35.52 -6.46
C ILE A 236 -18.27 34.78 -7.52
N ILE A 237 -17.59 34.07 -8.42
CA ILE A 237 -18.21 33.26 -9.47
C ILE A 237 -17.67 31.83 -9.39
N ILE A 238 -18.58 30.85 -9.32
CA ILE A 238 -18.24 29.43 -9.26
C ILE A 238 -18.81 28.72 -10.48
N GLY A 239 -17.94 28.10 -11.28
CA GLY A 239 -18.31 27.30 -12.44
C GLY A 239 -18.38 25.81 -12.10
N GLY A 240 -19.45 25.11 -12.49
CA GLY A 240 -19.64 23.67 -12.25
C GLY A 240 -20.44 22.95 -13.33
N THR A 241 -20.34 23.37 -14.60
CA THR A 241 -21.07 22.71 -15.70
C THR A 241 -20.28 21.52 -16.28
N GLN A 242 -20.99 20.47 -16.69
CA GLN A 242 -20.43 19.35 -17.46
C GLN A 242 -20.70 19.56 -18.95
N GLY A 243 -19.65 19.55 -19.77
CA GLY A 243 -19.77 19.50 -21.24
C GLY A 243 -19.82 20.84 -21.97
N GLU A 244 -19.81 21.98 -21.28
CA GLU A 244 -19.73 23.31 -21.92
C GLU A 244 -18.29 23.83 -21.93
N VAL A 245 -17.72 23.94 -23.13
CA VAL A 245 -16.39 24.50 -23.35
C VAL A 245 -16.56 26.01 -23.55
N ASN A 246 -16.09 26.82 -22.58
CA ASN A 246 -16.08 28.29 -22.59
C ASN A 246 -17.45 28.99 -22.43
N LEU A 247 -17.87 29.16 -21.17
CA LEU A 247 -18.96 30.09 -20.79
C LEU A 247 -18.61 31.57 -21.07
N LEU A 248 -17.32 31.87 -21.28
CA LEU A 248 -16.78 33.19 -21.65
C LEU A 248 -15.77 33.04 -22.81
N SER A 249 -16.24 32.75 -24.03
CA SER A 249 -15.39 32.75 -25.24
C SER A 249 -15.33 34.14 -25.90
N GLU A 250 -14.25 34.46 -26.62
CA GLU A 250 -14.13 35.67 -27.47
C GLU A 250 -15.25 35.76 -28.53
N ALA A 251 -15.80 34.62 -28.96
CA ALA A 251 -16.91 34.54 -29.90
C ALA A 251 -18.26 34.94 -29.26
N ALA A 252 -18.50 34.57 -28.00
CA ALA A 252 -19.68 35.03 -27.24
C ALA A 252 -19.60 36.53 -26.87
N LEU A 253 -18.41 37.12 -26.93
CA LEU A 253 -18.15 38.55 -26.73
C LEU A 253 -18.34 39.39 -28.00
N THR A 254 -18.36 38.78 -29.19
CA THR A 254 -18.38 39.49 -30.48
C THR A 254 -19.78 39.70 -31.07
N ASP A 255 -20.76 38.85 -30.76
CA ASP A 255 -22.14 38.96 -31.30
C ASP A 255 -23.11 39.81 -30.44
N SER A 256 -22.62 40.36 -29.31
CA SER A 256 -23.39 41.29 -28.50
C SER A 256 -23.35 42.69 -29.11
N LYS A 257 -24.47 43.21 -29.59
CA LYS A 257 -24.66 44.64 -29.96
C LYS A 257 -24.49 45.62 -28.78
N CYS A 258 -23.95 45.16 -27.65
CA CYS A 258 -23.53 46.00 -26.55
C CYS A 258 -22.02 46.28 -26.73
N THR A 259 -21.67 47.55 -26.94
CA THR A 259 -20.32 48.12 -26.87
C THR A 259 -19.74 48.01 -25.44
N ARG A 260 -19.65 46.78 -24.92
CA ARG A 260 -19.42 46.46 -23.51
C ARG A 260 -18.69 45.12 -23.28
N ALA A 261 -17.84 44.72 -24.21
CA ALA A 261 -16.57 44.05 -23.86
C ALA A 261 -15.71 44.94 -22.90
N GLN A 262 -16.06 46.23 -22.79
CA GLN A 262 -15.58 47.17 -21.77
C GLN A 262 -16.31 47.09 -20.40
N PHE A 263 -17.33 46.23 -20.22
CA PHE A 263 -18.14 46.24 -18.99
C PHE A 263 -17.85 45.09 -18.02
N ALA A 264 -17.18 44.02 -18.45
CA ALA A 264 -16.60 43.03 -17.54
C ALA A 264 -15.32 43.55 -16.84
N PHE A 265 -14.75 44.66 -17.35
CA PHE A 265 -13.43 45.18 -16.98
C PHE A 265 -13.41 46.54 -16.26
N LYS A 266 -14.58 47.14 -16.00
CA LYS A 266 -14.70 48.24 -15.03
C LYS A 266 -15.11 47.69 -13.67
N ALA A 267 -14.44 46.63 -13.22
CA ALA A 267 -14.57 46.20 -11.84
C ALA A 267 -13.76 47.21 -11.01
N SER A 268 -14.44 48.15 -10.37
CA SER A 268 -13.84 49.00 -9.34
C SER A 268 -13.38 48.19 -8.12
N GLU A 269 -13.68 46.89 -8.07
CA GLU A 269 -13.41 45.96 -6.99
C GLU A 269 -12.93 44.60 -7.54
N PRO A 270 -12.00 43.91 -6.84
CA PRO A 270 -11.47 42.61 -7.27
C PRO A 270 -12.56 41.55 -7.37
N LYS A 271 -12.38 40.55 -8.25
CA LYS A 271 -13.31 39.42 -8.44
C LYS A 271 -12.59 38.08 -8.32
N LEU A 272 -13.26 37.10 -7.69
CA LEU A 272 -12.78 35.73 -7.53
C LEU A 272 -13.59 34.75 -8.39
N LEU A 273 -12.91 34.00 -9.26
CA LEU A 273 -13.48 32.96 -10.10
C LEU A 273 -12.90 31.60 -9.69
N ILE A 274 -13.77 30.62 -9.46
CA ILE A 274 -13.42 29.25 -9.09
C ILE A 274 -14.03 28.30 -10.12
N ASP A 275 -13.19 27.60 -10.88
CA ASP A 275 -13.60 26.67 -11.93
C ASP A 275 -13.52 25.22 -11.45
N PHE A 276 -14.68 24.58 -11.26
CA PHE A 276 -14.79 23.16 -10.98
C PHE A 276 -15.21 22.34 -12.21
N GLY A 277 -15.30 22.95 -13.40
CA GLY A 277 -15.78 22.32 -14.63
C GLY A 277 -14.73 21.46 -15.34
N LEU A 278 -15.18 20.34 -15.92
CA LEU A 278 -14.41 19.51 -16.84
C LEU A 278 -15.29 19.16 -18.06
N PRO A 279 -15.03 19.69 -19.27
CA PRO A 279 -13.98 20.67 -19.63
C PRO A 279 -14.17 22.05 -18.96
N ARG A 280 -13.09 22.86 -18.95
CA ARG A 280 -13.04 24.17 -18.26
C ARG A 280 -14.20 25.10 -18.64
N ASN A 281 -14.78 25.73 -17.64
CA ASN A 281 -15.88 26.68 -17.79
C ASN A 281 -15.37 28.08 -18.16
N PHE A 282 -14.20 28.47 -17.64
CA PHE A 282 -13.60 29.76 -17.88
C PHE A 282 -12.35 29.67 -18.77
N ASN A 283 -12.15 30.67 -19.61
CA ASN A 283 -10.95 30.78 -20.43
C ASN A 283 -9.73 31.12 -19.55
N SER A 284 -8.64 30.38 -19.68
CA SER A 284 -7.39 30.64 -18.94
C SER A 284 -6.78 32.01 -19.21
N GLY A 285 -7.11 32.65 -20.35
CA GLY A 285 -6.70 34.03 -20.66
C GLY A 285 -7.21 35.07 -19.66
N LEU A 286 -8.25 34.75 -18.88
CA LEU A 286 -8.76 35.61 -17.81
C LEU A 286 -7.76 35.80 -16.64
N LYS A 287 -6.76 34.92 -16.50
CA LYS A 287 -5.69 35.05 -15.48
C LYS A 287 -4.77 36.26 -15.73
N ALA A 288 -4.73 36.79 -16.96
CA ALA A 288 -3.86 37.91 -17.33
C ALA A 288 -4.47 39.29 -17.00
N LEU A 289 -5.66 39.32 -16.40
CA LEU A 289 -6.46 40.52 -16.21
C LEU A 289 -6.26 41.10 -14.82
N GLU A 290 -5.99 42.40 -14.76
CA GLU A 290 -5.84 43.11 -13.49
C GLU A 290 -7.19 43.16 -12.75
N GLY A 291 -7.20 42.68 -11.48
CA GLY A 291 -8.42 42.61 -10.66
C GLY A 291 -9.22 41.30 -10.76
N VAL A 292 -8.74 40.27 -11.47
CA VAL A 292 -9.38 38.96 -11.59
C VAL A 292 -8.49 37.86 -11.04
N SER A 293 -8.97 37.12 -10.04
CA SER A 293 -8.33 35.90 -9.53
C SER A 293 -9.09 34.68 -10.04
N LEU A 294 -8.50 33.90 -10.95
CA LEU A 294 -9.10 32.66 -11.48
C LEU A 294 -8.31 31.43 -11.01
N TYR A 295 -9.01 30.51 -10.34
CA TYR A 295 -8.49 29.21 -9.91
C TYR A 295 -9.18 28.09 -10.68
N ASP A 296 -8.40 27.28 -11.39
CA ASP A 296 -8.91 26.09 -12.08
C ASP A 296 -8.69 24.80 -11.28
N LEU A 297 -9.25 23.69 -11.77
CA LEU A 297 -9.09 22.38 -11.13
C LEU A 297 -7.63 21.96 -10.95
N ASP A 298 -6.70 22.39 -11.81
CA ASP A 298 -5.30 22.03 -11.69
C ASP A 298 -4.57 22.90 -10.64
N ASP A 299 -4.97 24.16 -10.48
CA ASP A 299 -4.52 25.01 -9.36
C ASP A 299 -5.05 24.47 -8.01
N ILE A 300 -6.34 24.08 -7.97
CA ILE A 300 -6.96 23.46 -6.80
C ILE A 300 -6.26 22.13 -6.45
N LYS A 301 -5.86 21.33 -7.45
CA LYS A 301 -5.05 20.11 -7.24
C LYS A 301 -3.68 20.41 -6.63
N LYS A 302 -3.00 21.48 -7.06
CA LYS A 302 -1.71 21.89 -6.45
C LYS A 302 -1.88 22.29 -4.99
N MET A 303 -2.93 23.04 -4.66
CA MET A 303 -3.20 23.46 -3.28
C MET A 303 -3.64 22.30 -2.38
N THR A 304 -4.49 21.40 -2.88
CA THR A 304 -4.83 20.16 -2.16
C THR A 304 -3.62 19.27 -1.94
N PHE A 305 -2.68 19.23 -2.88
CA PHE A 305 -1.42 18.52 -2.73
C PHE A 305 -0.55 19.09 -1.61
N GLU A 306 -0.45 20.42 -1.47
CA GLU A 306 0.24 21.06 -0.33
C GLU A 306 -0.46 20.80 1.02
N SER A 307 -1.79 20.84 1.07
CA SER A 307 -2.55 20.48 2.28
C SER A 307 -2.47 18.99 2.62
N LEU A 308 -2.31 18.11 1.63
CA LEU A 308 -2.02 16.69 1.83
C LEU A 308 -0.60 16.47 2.36
N LEU A 309 0.39 17.25 1.89
CA LEU A 309 1.77 17.23 2.40
C LEU A 309 1.82 17.62 3.88
N LYS A 310 1.11 18.67 4.30
CA LYS A 310 1.00 19.06 5.72
C LYS A 310 0.33 17.99 6.60
N ARG A 311 -0.55 17.14 6.04
CA ARG A 311 -1.11 15.97 6.76
C ARG A 311 -0.12 14.83 6.87
N HIS A 312 0.71 14.63 5.84
CA HIS A 312 1.74 13.61 5.84
C HIS A 312 2.73 13.82 6.99
N ASP A 313 3.05 15.07 7.34
CA ASP A 313 3.92 15.42 8.46
C ASP A 313 3.35 15.05 9.85
N GLU A 314 2.03 14.85 9.94
CA GLU A 314 1.34 14.49 11.19
C GLU A 314 1.02 12.99 11.30
N ILE A 315 1.19 12.23 10.21
CA ILE A 315 1.05 10.76 10.20
C ILE A 315 1.96 10.11 11.26
N PRO A 316 3.25 10.51 11.43
CA PRO A 316 4.11 9.90 12.45
C PRO A 316 3.54 10.03 13.86
N LYS A 317 3.04 11.22 14.24
CA LYS A 317 2.46 11.47 15.57
C LYS A 317 1.17 10.68 15.80
N ALA A 318 0.31 10.62 14.78
CA ALA A 318 -0.92 9.84 14.87
C ALA A 318 -0.66 8.33 14.94
N THR A 319 0.37 7.87 14.22
CA THR A 319 0.86 6.49 14.31
C THR A 319 1.37 6.21 15.72
N GLU A 320 2.24 7.06 16.29
CA GLU A 320 2.71 6.93 17.67
C GLU A 320 1.55 6.76 18.69
N ILE A 321 0.50 7.57 18.60
CA ILE A 321 -0.70 7.43 19.44
C ILE A 321 -1.39 6.06 19.24
N VAL A 322 -1.52 5.60 18.00
CA VAL A 322 -2.12 4.28 17.70
C VAL A 322 -1.27 3.17 18.30
N GLU A 323 0.04 3.18 18.07
CA GLU A 323 0.99 2.20 18.57
C GLU A 323 0.95 2.10 20.11
N GLU A 324 0.91 3.24 20.82
CA GLU A 324 0.75 3.27 22.27
C GLU A 324 -0.56 2.61 22.73
N GLU A 325 -1.68 2.92 22.08
CA GLU A 325 -2.98 2.35 22.45
C GLU A 325 -3.09 0.86 22.11
N VAL A 326 -2.47 0.42 21.00
CA VAL A 326 -2.34 -1.00 20.66
C VAL A 326 -1.56 -1.75 21.73
N GLN A 327 -0.45 -1.20 22.22
CA GLN A 327 0.34 -1.81 23.30
C GLN A 327 -0.47 -1.93 24.60
N LYS A 328 -1.21 -0.89 24.98
CA LYS A 328 -2.08 -0.89 26.18
C LYS A 328 -3.15 -1.97 26.09
N PHE A 329 -3.85 -2.06 24.97
CA PHE A 329 -4.88 -3.08 24.79
C PHE A 329 -4.30 -4.49 24.72
N THR A 330 -3.18 -4.66 24.01
CA THR A 330 -2.51 -5.95 23.87
C THR A 330 -2.04 -6.49 25.23
N SER A 331 -1.50 -5.62 26.09
CA SER A 331 -1.15 -5.97 27.48
C SER A 331 -2.37 -6.44 28.26
N TRP A 332 -3.48 -5.69 28.19
CA TRP A 332 -4.73 -6.08 28.84
C TRP A 332 -5.29 -7.42 28.33
N TYR A 333 -5.24 -7.64 27.01
CA TYR A 333 -5.72 -8.85 26.35
C TYR A 333 -4.96 -10.11 26.80
N TYR A 334 -3.62 -10.05 26.81
CA TYR A 334 -2.79 -11.20 27.19
C TYR A 334 -2.82 -11.48 28.69
N ASN A 335 -2.93 -10.44 29.54
CA ASN A 335 -3.11 -10.62 30.97
C ASN A 335 -4.37 -11.42 31.31
N ARG A 336 -5.45 -11.19 30.56
CA ARG A 336 -6.68 -11.98 30.72
C ARG A 336 -6.51 -13.44 30.29
N LYS A 337 -5.69 -13.71 29.25
CA LYS A 337 -5.37 -15.08 28.79
C LYS A 337 -4.41 -15.85 29.69
N ALA A 338 -3.58 -15.18 30.49
CA ALA A 338 -2.71 -15.82 31.48
C ALA A 338 -3.46 -16.27 32.74
N SER A 339 -4.67 -15.74 33.00
CA SER A 339 -5.47 -16.04 34.20
C SER A 339 -5.75 -17.54 34.42
N PRO A 340 -6.13 -18.35 33.40
CA PRO A 340 -6.36 -19.79 33.59
C PRO A 340 -5.09 -20.57 33.94
N VAL A 341 -3.92 -20.13 33.46
CA VAL A 341 -2.62 -20.78 33.80
C VAL A 341 -2.26 -20.52 35.26
N LEU A 342 -2.48 -19.29 35.72
CA LEU A 342 -2.32 -18.92 37.13
C LEU A 342 -3.30 -19.70 38.03
N GLU A 343 -4.54 -19.87 37.58
CA GLU A 343 -5.57 -20.64 38.29
C GLU A 343 -5.22 -22.13 38.37
N ALA A 344 -4.77 -22.75 37.26
CA ALA A 344 -4.33 -24.14 37.22
C ALA A 344 -3.11 -24.39 38.13
N TYR A 345 -2.11 -23.51 38.09
CA TYR A 345 -0.93 -23.60 38.96
C TYR A 345 -1.31 -23.48 40.44
N TRP A 346 -2.23 -22.57 40.78
CA TRP A 346 -2.72 -22.43 42.15
C TRP A 346 -3.46 -23.69 42.62
N HIS A 347 -4.29 -24.30 41.76
CA HIS A 347 -4.98 -25.55 42.07
C HIS A 347 -4.00 -26.70 42.33
N GLN A 348 -2.99 -26.89 41.48
CA GLN A 348 -1.97 -27.93 41.67
C GLN A 348 -1.23 -27.79 43.01
N LEU A 349 -0.90 -26.56 43.41
CA LEU A 349 -0.27 -26.31 44.71
C LEU A 349 -1.20 -26.63 45.91
N GLN A 350 -2.51 -26.42 45.76
CA GLN A 350 -3.48 -26.81 46.79
C GLN A 350 -3.62 -28.33 46.88
N GLU A 351 -3.62 -29.04 45.76
CA GLU A 351 -3.65 -30.51 45.73
C GLU A 351 -2.43 -31.13 46.40
N VAL A 352 -1.23 -30.62 46.10
CA VAL A 352 0.01 -31.08 46.78
C VAL A 352 -0.08 -30.84 48.29
N LYS A 353 -0.54 -29.66 48.71
CA LYS A 353 -0.74 -29.34 50.13
C LYS A 353 -1.72 -30.30 50.81
N GLU A 354 -2.82 -30.63 50.16
CA GLU A 354 -3.83 -31.56 50.69
C GLU A 354 -3.30 -32.99 50.76
N SER A 355 -2.60 -33.45 49.73
CA SER A 355 -1.93 -34.76 49.71
C SER A 355 -0.93 -34.89 50.85
N GLU A 356 -0.04 -33.91 51.04
CA GLU A 356 0.98 -33.94 52.10
C GLU A 356 0.37 -33.88 53.51
N LEU A 357 -0.66 -33.05 53.72
CA LEU A 357 -1.39 -33.03 54.99
C LEU A 357 -2.06 -34.37 55.27
N SER A 358 -2.71 -34.97 54.26
CA SER A 358 -3.39 -36.27 54.41
C SER A 358 -2.41 -37.41 54.73
N TRP A 359 -1.16 -37.31 54.25
CA TRP A 359 -0.08 -38.25 54.56
C TRP A 359 0.53 -38.03 55.95
N LEU A 360 0.70 -36.76 56.36
CA LEU A 360 1.36 -36.40 57.62
C LEU A 360 0.47 -36.61 58.84
N LEU A 361 -0.80 -36.18 58.76
CA LEU A 361 -1.72 -36.17 59.90
C LEU A 361 -1.85 -37.56 60.58
N PRO A 362 -2.00 -38.69 59.85
CA PRO A 362 -2.08 -40.02 60.46
C PRO A 362 -0.79 -40.48 61.15
N LYS A 363 0.37 -39.90 60.83
CA LYS A 363 1.69 -40.30 61.36
C LYS A 363 2.09 -39.51 62.61
N MET A 364 1.36 -38.46 62.96
CA MET A 364 1.67 -37.59 64.09
C MET A 364 1.05 -38.04 65.43
N GLY A 365 0.32 -39.15 65.45
CA GLY A 365 -0.36 -39.68 66.64
C GLY A 365 -1.63 -38.90 66.99
N ASP A 366 -2.01 -38.86 68.27
CA ASP A 366 -3.22 -38.17 68.74
C ASP A 366 -3.02 -36.64 68.76
N LEU A 367 -3.43 -35.98 67.68
CA LEU A 367 -3.46 -34.53 67.57
C LEU A 367 -4.80 -33.98 68.07
N THR A 368 -4.75 -32.89 68.85
CA THR A 368 -5.96 -32.13 69.21
C THR A 368 -6.50 -31.36 67.99
N PRO A 369 -7.82 -31.06 67.93
CA PRO A 369 -8.41 -30.29 66.82
C PRO A 369 -7.72 -28.94 66.57
N SER A 370 -7.26 -28.27 67.63
CA SER A 370 -6.52 -27.01 67.52
C SER A 370 -5.14 -27.17 66.88
N GLN A 371 -4.46 -28.30 67.09
CA GLN A 371 -3.17 -28.59 66.47
C GLN A 371 -3.31 -28.93 64.98
N ILE A 372 -4.38 -29.63 64.60
CA ILE A 372 -4.70 -29.91 63.19
C ILE A 372 -4.95 -28.59 62.44
N GLU A 373 -5.78 -27.70 63.00
CA GLU A 373 -6.06 -26.38 62.41
C GLU A 373 -4.79 -25.53 62.27
N LEU A 374 -3.87 -25.62 63.24
CA LEU A 374 -2.59 -24.90 63.18
C LEU A 374 -1.69 -25.43 62.04
N LEU A 375 -1.68 -26.74 61.79
CA LEU A 375 -0.94 -27.37 60.68
C LEU A 375 -1.53 -27.02 59.31
N GLU A 376 -2.86 -26.98 59.20
CA GLU A 376 -3.55 -26.51 57.99
C GLU A 376 -3.25 -25.03 57.71
N LYS A 377 -3.30 -24.17 58.74
CA LYS A 377 -2.93 -22.75 58.60
C LYS A 377 -1.45 -22.57 58.24
N PHE A 378 -0.57 -23.38 58.81
CA PHE A 378 0.86 -23.34 58.52
C PHE A 378 1.13 -23.71 57.06
N SER A 379 0.59 -24.84 56.59
CA SER A 379 0.75 -25.30 55.20
C SER A 379 0.13 -24.33 54.19
N HIS A 380 -1.07 -23.80 54.46
CA HIS A 380 -1.70 -22.78 53.61
C HIS A 380 -0.85 -21.51 53.50
N ARG A 381 -0.29 -21.03 54.62
CA ARG A 381 0.63 -19.88 54.61
C ARG A 381 1.93 -20.18 53.84
N MET A 382 2.44 -21.40 53.95
CA MET A 382 3.67 -21.82 53.27
C MET A 382 3.46 -21.84 51.75
N VAL A 383 2.40 -22.49 51.29
CA VAL A 383 2.01 -22.51 49.86
C VAL A 383 1.85 -21.10 49.31
N ARG A 384 1.11 -20.23 50.03
CA ARG A 384 0.89 -18.85 49.61
C ARG A 384 2.18 -18.02 49.54
N LYS A 385 3.15 -18.26 50.43
CA LYS A 385 4.46 -17.58 50.38
C LYS A 385 5.31 -18.09 49.22
N ILE A 386 5.29 -19.39 48.94
CA ILE A 386 6.06 -20.01 47.86
C ILE A 386 5.50 -19.59 46.49
N SER A 387 4.18 -19.53 46.34
CA SER A 387 3.53 -19.23 45.07
C SER A 387 3.61 -17.76 44.65
N LYS A 388 3.76 -16.83 45.60
CA LYS A 388 3.67 -15.39 45.35
C LYS A 388 4.63 -14.92 44.25
N LYS A 389 5.92 -15.25 44.37
CA LYS A 389 6.96 -14.79 43.43
C LYS A 389 6.86 -15.46 42.05
N PRO A 390 6.63 -16.78 41.93
CA PRO A 390 6.31 -17.41 40.65
C PRO A 390 5.08 -16.80 39.95
N MET A 391 4.00 -16.51 40.69
CA MET A 391 2.81 -15.86 40.12
C MET A 391 3.10 -14.45 39.61
N GLU A 392 3.90 -13.66 40.34
CA GLU A 392 4.36 -12.34 39.91
C GLU A 392 5.22 -12.43 38.63
N VAL A 393 6.14 -13.40 38.55
CA VAL A 393 6.99 -13.60 37.36
C VAL A 393 6.20 -14.11 36.15
N ILE A 394 5.24 -15.02 36.33
CA ILE A 394 4.34 -15.46 35.24
C ILE A 394 3.52 -14.29 34.72
N HIS A 395 3.06 -13.42 35.62
CA HIS A 395 2.36 -12.20 35.27
C HIS A 395 3.27 -11.21 34.54
N GLU A 396 4.52 -10.99 34.96
CA GLU A 396 5.48 -10.14 34.23
C GLU A 396 5.86 -10.73 32.85
N LEU A 397 6.01 -12.05 32.75
CA LEU A 397 6.31 -12.72 31.48
C LEU A 397 5.15 -12.64 30.47
N SER A 398 3.89 -12.57 30.93
CA SER A 398 2.74 -12.33 30.04
C SER A 398 2.73 -10.92 29.46
N HIS A 399 3.41 -9.95 30.09
CA HIS A 399 3.51 -8.57 29.59
C HIS A 399 4.57 -8.43 28.48
N ASN A 400 5.55 -9.34 28.38
CA ASN A 400 6.71 -9.23 27.48
C ASN A 400 6.68 -10.22 26.30
N MET A 401 5.49 -10.67 25.89
CA MET A 401 5.30 -11.69 24.85
C MET A 401 5.88 -11.38 23.46
N HIS A 402 6.32 -10.15 23.21
CA HIS A 402 6.80 -9.72 21.88
C HIS A 402 8.25 -10.12 21.57
N GLU A 403 9.15 -10.30 22.54
CA GLU A 403 10.58 -10.25 22.21
C GLU A 403 11.38 -11.57 22.23
N LEU A 404 11.22 -12.52 23.15
CA LEU A 404 12.11 -13.69 23.20
C LEU A 404 11.42 -14.93 23.76
N ASP A 405 11.35 -15.99 22.94
CA ASP A 405 10.65 -17.26 23.20
C ASP A 405 9.17 -17.13 23.59
N ASN A 406 8.35 -18.13 23.27
CA ASN A 406 6.97 -18.12 23.76
C ASN A 406 7.01 -18.33 25.29
N PRO A 407 6.71 -17.32 26.13
CA PRO A 407 6.94 -17.41 27.58
C PRO A 407 6.08 -18.50 28.22
N ILE A 408 4.94 -18.82 27.61
CA ILE A 408 4.03 -19.87 28.05
C ILE A 408 4.67 -21.26 27.86
N HIS A 409 5.45 -21.47 26.80
CA HIS A 409 6.16 -22.73 26.57
C HIS A 409 7.29 -22.94 27.59
N THR A 410 8.02 -21.87 27.92
CA THR A 410 9.05 -21.89 28.97
C THR A 410 8.43 -22.14 30.35
N VAL A 411 7.32 -21.46 30.67
CA VAL A 411 6.57 -21.68 31.92
C VAL A 411 6.04 -23.12 32.02
N LYS A 412 5.44 -23.67 30.96
CA LYS A 412 4.95 -25.05 30.95
C LYS A 412 6.05 -26.06 31.28
N ARG A 413 7.23 -25.90 30.68
CA ARG A 413 8.38 -26.77 30.93
C ARG A 413 8.97 -26.59 32.33
N VAL A 414 9.08 -25.35 32.80
CA VAL A 414 9.65 -25.04 34.13
C VAL A 414 8.76 -25.56 35.26
N PHE A 415 7.45 -25.56 35.06
CA PHE A 415 6.47 -25.95 36.09
C PHE A 415 5.80 -27.32 35.86
N GLY A 416 6.19 -28.08 34.82
CA GLY A 416 5.64 -29.41 34.55
C GLY A 416 4.17 -29.42 34.14
N LEU A 417 3.69 -28.35 33.49
CA LEU A 417 2.29 -28.16 33.06
C LEU A 417 2.06 -28.66 31.62
N GLU A 418 2.66 -29.80 31.25
CA GLU A 418 2.68 -30.31 29.88
C GLU A 418 1.29 -30.79 29.40
N ASP A 419 0.47 -31.29 30.33
CA ASP A 419 -0.87 -31.83 30.07
C ASP A 419 -1.96 -30.77 29.85
N VAL A 420 -1.64 -29.49 30.04
CA VAL A 420 -2.58 -28.40 29.79
C VAL A 420 -2.52 -28.04 28.31
N GLU A 421 -3.56 -28.30 27.50
CA GLU A 421 -3.58 -27.84 26.10
C GLU A 421 -3.58 -26.30 26.04
N ILE A 422 -2.46 -25.72 25.61
CA ILE A 422 -2.34 -24.28 25.34
C ILE A 422 -1.71 -24.13 23.97
N THR A 423 -2.45 -23.51 23.04
CA THR A 423 -1.99 -23.26 21.68
C THR A 423 -1.00 -22.09 21.68
N VAL A 424 0.24 -22.38 21.30
CA VAL A 424 1.33 -21.39 21.18
C VAL A 424 1.32 -20.84 19.74
N PRO A 425 1.15 -19.52 19.52
CA PRO A 425 1.21 -18.95 18.19
C PRO A 425 2.64 -19.04 17.61
N LYS A 426 2.77 -19.54 16.38
CA LYS A 426 4.01 -19.39 15.59
C LYS A 426 4.22 -17.92 15.27
N ARG A 427 5.48 -17.45 15.26
CA ARG A 427 5.77 -16.07 14.81
C ARG A 427 5.40 -15.96 13.33
N ARG A 428 4.48 -15.05 13.04
CA ARG A 428 3.95 -14.84 11.69
C ARG A 428 4.79 -13.79 10.96
N VAL A 429 5.09 -14.04 9.69
CA VAL A 429 5.77 -13.12 8.78
C VAL A 429 4.86 -12.86 7.57
N ILE A 430 4.46 -11.62 7.39
CA ILE A 430 3.64 -11.17 6.27
C ILE A 430 4.56 -10.81 5.09
N VAL A 431 4.46 -11.58 4.01
CA VAL A 431 5.28 -11.41 2.82
C VAL A 431 4.48 -10.70 1.72
N GLY A 432 4.83 -9.45 1.44
CA GLY A 432 4.28 -8.63 0.37
C GLY A 432 4.72 -9.09 -1.02
N THR A 433 3.78 -9.14 -1.96
CA THR A 433 4.04 -9.46 -3.37
C THR A 433 3.02 -8.83 -4.30
N ARG A 434 3.34 -8.76 -5.59
CA ARG A 434 2.39 -8.28 -6.62
C ARG A 434 1.40 -9.38 -6.98
N GLY A 435 0.24 -8.99 -7.53
CA GLY A 435 -0.78 -9.94 -7.98
C GLY A 435 -0.43 -10.73 -9.24
N SER A 436 0.64 -10.39 -9.94
CA SER A 436 1.03 -11.11 -11.16
C SER A 436 1.47 -12.54 -10.85
N LYS A 437 1.13 -13.49 -11.74
CA LYS A 437 1.44 -14.92 -11.58
C LYS A 437 2.94 -15.16 -11.33
N LEU A 438 3.81 -14.40 -12.01
CA LEU A 438 5.25 -14.49 -11.82
C LEU A 438 5.68 -14.04 -10.42
N ALA A 439 5.17 -12.89 -9.95
CA ALA A 439 5.52 -12.35 -8.64
C ALA A 439 5.08 -13.30 -7.51
N LEU A 440 3.84 -13.80 -7.57
CA LEU A 440 3.35 -14.82 -6.64
C LEU A 440 4.23 -16.07 -6.62
N THR A 441 4.61 -16.56 -7.80
CA THR A 441 5.47 -17.76 -7.93
C THR A 441 6.84 -17.53 -7.30
N GLN A 442 7.45 -16.37 -7.56
CA GLN A 442 8.73 -15.96 -6.96
C GLN A 442 8.63 -15.87 -5.43
N THR A 443 7.57 -15.24 -4.92
CA THR A 443 7.34 -15.12 -3.48
C THR A 443 7.15 -16.47 -2.81
N HIS A 444 6.36 -17.37 -3.41
CA HIS A 444 6.19 -18.73 -2.87
C HIS A 444 7.51 -19.52 -2.89
N GLN A 445 8.33 -19.37 -3.94
CA GLN A 445 9.66 -20.01 -3.98
C GLN A 445 10.56 -19.55 -2.83
N VAL A 446 10.53 -18.26 -2.48
CA VAL A 446 11.28 -17.73 -1.33
C VAL A 446 10.70 -18.23 -0.01
N ILE A 447 9.38 -18.22 0.15
CA ILE A 447 8.70 -18.71 1.35
C ILE A 447 9.01 -20.18 1.61
N GLU A 448 8.98 -21.03 0.59
CA GLU A 448 9.28 -22.46 0.73
C GLU A 448 10.74 -22.70 1.15
N GLN A 449 11.67 -21.88 0.69
CA GLN A 449 13.05 -21.93 1.16
C GLN A 449 13.17 -21.47 2.62
N LEU A 450 12.56 -20.34 2.98
CA LEU A 450 12.56 -19.83 4.36
C LEU A 450 11.94 -20.81 5.35
N LYS A 451 10.84 -21.49 4.98
CA LYS A 451 10.22 -22.55 5.80
C LYS A 451 11.16 -23.72 6.08
N ARG A 452 12.03 -24.09 5.14
CA ARG A 452 13.02 -25.16 5.34
C ARG A 452 14.09 -24.75 6.35
N PHE A 453 14.49 -23.47 6.34
CA PHE A 453 15.48 -22.96 7.29
C PHE A 453 14.91 -22.70 8.68
N GLN A 454 13.61 -22.39 8.78
CA GLN A 454 12.95 -21.96 10.02
C GLN A 454 11.47 -22.45 10.08
N PRO A 455 11.23 -23.72 10.46
CA PRO A 455 9.89 -24.35 10.47
C PRO A 455 8.93 -23.82 11.54
N ASP A 456 9.46 -23.07 12.50
CA ASP A 456 8.69 -22.49 13.62
C ASP A 456 7.98 -21.18 13.25
N TYR A 457 8.15 -20.70 12.02
CA TYR A 457 7.52 -19.48 11.51
C TYR A 457 6.31 -19.80 10.61
N GLU A 458 5.29 -18.95 10.67
CA GLU A 458 4.17 -18.95 9.73
C GLU A 458 4.39 -17.84 8.69
N PHE A 459 4.48 -18.18 7.41
CA PHE A 459 4.62 -17.18 6.34
C PHE A 459 3.29 -16.97 5.64
N VAL A 460 2.83 -15.72 5.56
CA VAL A 460 1.55 -15.39 4.95
C VAL A 460 1.73 -14.33 3.88
N THR A 461 1.35 -14.69 2.66
CA THR A 461 1.44 -13.81 1.51
C THR A 461 0.35 -12.75 1.53
N LYS A 462 0.72 -11.49 1.33
CA LYS A 462 -0.20 -10.38 1.11
C LYS A 462 0.01 -9.81 -0.29
N VAL A 463 -1.04 -9.88 -1.11
CA VAL A 463 -1.03 -9.33 -2.46
C VAL A 463 -1.26 -7.83 -2.40
N ILE A 464 -0.28 -7.07 -2.88
CA ILE A 464 -0.35 -5.62 -3.04
C ILE A 464 -0.80 -5.33 -4.47
N ARG A 465 -2.01 -4.78 -4.61
CA ARG A 465 -2.56 -4.35 -5.90
C ARG A 465 -1.86 -3.09 -6.36
N THR A 466 -1.48 -3.07 -7.63
CA THR A 466 -0.82 -1.92 -8.25
C THR A 466 -1.60 -1.51 -9.51
N ASN A 467 -1.71 -0.21 -9.80
CA ASN A 467 -2.47 0.29 -10.95
C ASN A 467 -1.97 -0.28 -12.30
N GLY A 468 -0.69 -0.69 -12.39
CA GLY A 468 -0.16 -1.30 -13.61
C GLY A 468 -0.46 -2.80 -13.76
N ASP A 469 -1.17 -3.43 -12.82
CA ASP A 469 -1.71 -4.78 -13.00
C ASP A 469 -2.88 -4.79 -14.01
N ASP A 470 -3.52 -3.63 -14.23
CA ASP A 470 -4.59 -3.40 -15.22
C ASP A 470 -4.07 -2.88 -16.58
N GLY A 471 -2.74 -2.78 -16.77
CA GLY A 471 -2.12 -2.50 -18.06
C GLY A 471 -2.13 -1.04 -18.52
N ASN A 472 -2.63 -0.09 -17.70
CA ASN A 472 -2.59 1.35 -17.99
C ASN A 472 -1.81 2.09 -16.90
N ILE A 473 -0.72 2.75 -17.32
CA ILE A 473 0.23 3.64 -16.60
C ILE A 473 1.65 3.06 -16.51
N GLU A 474 2.53 3.65 -17.31
CA GLU A 474 3.99 3.52 -17.33
C GLU A 474 4.62 4.58 -16.42
N VAL A 475 5.05 4.19 -15.23
CA VAL A 475 6.22 4.83 -14.60
C VAL A 475 7.11 3.70 -14.11
N MET A 476 8.34 3.64 -14.60
CA MET A 476 9.36 2.72 -14.11
C MET A 476 9.50 2.91 -12.59
N GLY A 477 9.31 1.84 -11.82
CA GLY A 477 9.31 1.92 -10.36
C GLY A 477 7.93 2.06 -9.70
N ALA A 478 6.85 2.36 -10.41
CA ALA A 478 5.50 2.47 -9.80
C ALA A 478 5.05 1.18 -9.08
N PHE A 479 5.50 0.03 -9.59
CA PHE A 479 5.23 -1.29 -9.01
C PHE A 479 5.97 -1.54 -7.70
N THR A 480 7.23 -1.14 -7.63
CA THR A 480 8.05 -1.27 -6.42
C THR A 480 7.56 -0.28 -5.38
N THR A 481 7.16 0.94 -5.78
CA THR A 481 6.66 1.97 -4.87
C THR A 481 5.46 1.51 -4.04
N ALA A 482 4.52 0.74 -4.60
CA ALA A 482 3.34 0.29 -3.84
C ALA A 482 3.69 -0.75 -2.75
N ILE A 483 4.55 -1.71 -3.07
CA ILE A 483 5.02 -2.70 -2.08
C ILE A 483 5.96 -2.04 -1.07
N GLN A 484 6.82 -1.13 -1.51
CA GLN A 484 7.70 -0.34 -0.65
C GLN A 484 6.89 0.53 0.31
N ARG A 485 5.79 1.14 -0.13
CA ARG A 485 4.83 1.82 0.77
C ARG A 485 4.22 0.85 1.77
N ALA A 486 3.83 -0.36 1.35
CA ALA A 486 3.29 -1.37 2.24
C ALA A 486 4.31 -1.80 3.33
N LEU A 487 5.58 -1.92 2.93
CA LEU A 487 6.72 -2.18 3.80
C LEU A 487 7.01 -1.01 4.74
N VAL A 488 6.92 0.25 4.31
CA VAL A 488 7.09 1.42 5.19
C VAL A 488 5.90 1.53 6.16
N ALA A 489 4.70 1.18 5.72
CA ALA A 489 3.44 1.43 6.44
C ALA A 489 3.08 0.40 7.52
N GLY A 490 3.79 -0.70 7.69
CA GLY A 490 3.42 -1.69 8.73
C GLY A 490 2.71 -2.90 8.19
N THR A 491 2.32 -2.87 6.91
CA THR A 491 1.28 -3.75 6.41
C THR A 491 1.80 -5.06 5.83
N VAL A 492 3.11 -5.11 5.55
CA VAL A 492 3.90 -6.31 5.23
C VAL A 492 5.25 -6.20 5.95
N ASP A 493 5.83 -7.32 6.32
CA ASP A 493 7.11 -7.41 7.04
C ASP A 493 8.30 -7.56 6.07
N VAL A 494 8.05 -8.25 4.97
CA VAL A 494 9.04 -8.65 3.98
C VAL A 494 8.46 -8.48 2.60
N ALA A 495 9.24 -8.03 1.63
CA ALA A 495 8.85 -8.06 0.22
C ALA A 495 9.85 -8.84 -0.62
N VAL A 496 9.32 -9.54 -1.63
CA VAL A 496 10.15 -10.29 -2.60
C VAL A 496 10.04 -9.63 -3.95
N HIS A 497 11.19 -9.25 -4.51
CA HIS A 497 11.30 -8.55 -5.79
C HIS A 497 12.19 -9.32 -6.76
N SER A 498 11.92 -9.18 -8.06
CA SER A 498 12.96 -9.43 -9.06
C SER A 498 14.01 -8.33 -8.90
N PHE A 499 15.29 -8.67 -8.72
CA PHE A 499 16.27 -7.65 -8.32
C PHE A 499 16.54 -6.61 -9.42
N LYS A 500 16.55 -7.05 -10.68
CA LYS A 500 16.55 -6.14 -11.85
C LYS A 500 15.36 -5.16 -11.91
N ASP A 501 14.27 -5.52 -11.22
CA ASP A 501 13.04 -4.77 -10.97
C ASP A 501 13.22 -3.50 -10.13
N LEU A 502 14.22 -3.52 -9.25
CA LEU A 502 14.36 -2.56 -8.16
C LEU A 502 15.16 -1.33 -8.59
N PRO A 503 14.67 -0.12 -8.24
CA PRO A 503 15.38 1.12 -8.52
C PRO A 503 16.75 1.13 -7.84
N ILE A 504 17.67 1.93 -8.38
CA ILE A 504 19.02 2.10 -7.84
C ILE A 504 18.99 2.89 -6.52
N GLU A 505 18.08 3.85 -6.44
CA GLU A 505 17.88 4.71 -5.29
C GLU A 505 17.36 3.90 -4.10
N ASN A 506 18.04 4.02 -2.97
CA ASN A 506 17.56 3.47 -1.71
C ASN A 506 16.42 4.33 -1.18
N ILE A 507 15.38 3.68 -0.66
CA ILE A 507 14.28 4.36 0.02
C ILE A 507 14.61 4.43 1.51
N SER A 508 14.50 5.63 2.09
CA SER A 508 14.71 5.82 3.52
C SER A 508 13.79 4.90 4.33
N GLY A 509 14.37 4.17 5.29
CA GLY A 509 13.64 3.22 6.12
C GLY A 509 13.34 1.88 5.44
N LEU A 510 13.96 1.56 4.29
CA LEU A 510 13.94 0.23 3.69
C LEU A 510 15.36 -0.25 3.40
N LYS A 511 15.56 -1.58 3.43
CA LYS A 511 16.86 -2.21 3.17
C LYS A 511 16.70 -3.52 2.41
N LEU A 512 17.63 -3.78 1.49
CA LEU A 512 17.81 -5.09 0.89
C LEU A 512 18.49 -6.02 1.91
N ALA A 513 17.73 -6.95 2.45
CA ALA A 513 18.14 -7.84 3.54
C ALA A 513 18.86 -9.09 3.04
N ALA A 514 18.42 -9.65 1.90
CA ALA A 514 19.03 -10.84 1.32
C ALA A 514 18.81 -10.93 -0.19
N ILE A 515 19.76 -11.54 -0.87
CA ILE A 515 19.69 -11.88 -2.30
C ILE A 515 19.66 -13.40 -2.43
N SER A 516 18.75 -13.93 -3.25
CA SER A 516 18.67 -15.37 -3.51
C SER A 516 19.87 -15.88 -4.32
N ASP A 517 20.04 -17.21 -4.37
CA ASP A 517 20.81 -17.85 -5.43
C ASP A 517 20.37 -17.32 -6.81
N ARG A 518 21.35 -17.19 -7.72
CA ARG A 518 21.09 -16.64 -9.05
C ARG A 518 20.52 -17.71 -9.97
N ALA A 519 19.29 -17.50 -10.45
CA ALA A 519 18.76 -18.27 -11.55
C ALA A 519 19.50 -17.96 -12.86
N ASP A 520 19.31 -18.80 -13.88
CA ASP A 520 19.89 -18.61 -15.20
C ASP A 520 19.58 -17.21 -15.77
N VAL A 521 20.65 -16.49 -16.13
CA VAL A 521 20.62 -15.08 -16.53
C VAL A 521 20.30 -14.89 -18.00
N ARG A 522 20.34 -15.95 -18.81
CA ARG A 522 20.20 -15.87 -20.27
C ARG A 522 18.83 -15.33 -20.69
N ASP A 523 18.76 -14.84 -21.91
CA ASP A 523 17.51 -14.50 -22.57
C ASP A 523 17.08 -15.65 -23.51
N ILE A 524 15.78 -15.81 -23.70
CA ILE A 524 15.19 -16.83 -24.57
C ILE A 524 14.31 -16.19 -25.63
N LEU A 525 14.21 -16.86 -26.77
CA LEU A 525 13.26 -16.55 -27.82
C LEU A 525 12.06 -17.50 -27.73
N ILE A 526 10.86 -16.93 -27.83
CA ILE A 526 9.62 -17.67 -28.10
C ILE A 526 9.12 -17.17 -29.45
N SER A 527 8.96 -18.06 -30.42
CA SER A 527 8.48 -17.73 -31.76
C SER A 527 7.07 -18.26 -31.99
N LYS A 528 6.34 -17.60 -32.89
CA LYS A 528 4.94 -17.92 -33.19
C LYS A 528 4.78 -19.28 -33.88
N LYS A 529 5.77 -19.67 -34.69
CA LYS A 529 5.75 -20.91 -35.50
C LYS A 529 6.72 -21.99 -35.04
N GLY A 530 7.42 -21.77 -33.92
CA GLY A 530 8.37 -22.73 -33.37
C GLY A 530 9.78 -22.66 -33.97
N GLU A 531 10.06 -21.64 -34.78
CA GLU A 531 11.36 -21.35 -35.41
C GLU A 531 12.40 -20.88 -34.38
N LYS A 532 13.68 -21.22 -34.61
CA LYS A 532 14.82 -20.64 -33.88
C LYS A 532 15.13 -19.23 -34.38
N PHE A 533 16.00 -18.50 -33.68
CA PHE A 533 16.35 -17.13 -34.05
C PHE A 533 16.92 -17.02 -35.46
N GLU A 534 17.83 -17.93 -35.83
CA GLU A 534 18.47 -17.95 -37.14
C GLU A 534 17.49 -18.31 -38.27
N ASP A 535 16.47 -19.11 -37.96
CA ASP A 535 15.48 -19.61 -38.92
C ASP A 535 14.33 -18.62 -39.17
N LEU A 536 14.25 -17.53 -38.40
CA LEU A 536 13.23 -16.50 -38.62
C LEU A 536 13.37 -15.87 -40.01
N ARG A 537 12.22 -15.59 -40.65
CA ARG A 537 12.15 -14.90 -41.94
C ARG A 537 12.95 -13.60 -41.95
N GLN A 538 13.43 -13.20 -43.12
CA GLN A 538 14.05 -11.89 -43.30
C GLN A 538 13.06 -10.77 -42.91
N GLY A 539 13.53 -9.78 -42.14
CA GLY A 539 12.66 -8.71 -41.66
C GLY A 539 11.64 -9.18 -40.63
N ALA A 540 11.94 -10.23 -39.87
CA ALA A 540 11.09 -10.71 -38.78
C ALA A 540 10.93 -9.65 -37.68
N ILE A 541 9.74 -9.59 -37.09
CA ILE A 541 9.38 -8.65 -36.04
C ILE A 541 9.49 -9.34 -34.68
N ILE A 542 10.46 -8.92 -33.87
CA ILE A 542 10.65 -9.39 -32.49
C ILE A 542 10.10 -8.38 -31.49
N GLY A 543 9.18 -8.84 -30.63
CA GLY A 543 8.61 -8.03 -29.57
C GLY A 543 9.54 -7.90 -28.35
N THR A 544 9.92 -6.67 -28.00
CA THR A 544 10.65 -6.37 -26.75
C THR A 544 10.48 -4.91 -26.32
N GLY A 545 10.25 -4.68 -25.03
CA GLY A 545 10.29 -3.35 -24.42
C GLY A 545 11.68 -2.91 -23.93
N SER A 546 12.73 -3.72 -24.13
CA SER A 546 14.08 -3.43 -23.63
C SER A 546 14.99 -2.96 -24.76
N LEU A 547 15.44 -1.69 -24.71
CA LEU A 547 16.41 -1.13 -25.66
C LEU A 547 17.70 -1.96 -25.73
N ARG A 548 18.18 -2.44 -24.58
CA ARG A 548 19.32 -3.40 -24.48
C ARG A 548 19.14 -4.59 -25.41
N ARG A 549 17.97 -5.24 -25.41
CA ARG A 549 17.71 -6.40 -26.28
C ARG A 549 17.60 -5.98 -27.74
N GLN A 550 16.97 -4.84 -28.01
CA GLN A 550 16.80 -4.37 -29.39
C GLN A 550 18.15 -4.16 -30.07
N ILE A 551 19.07 -3.49 -29.40
CA ILE A 551 20.41 -3.21 -29.93
C ILE A 551 21.22 -4.50 -30.12
N GLN A 552 21.21 -5.41 -29.12
CA GLN A 552 21.95 -6.67 -29.22
C GLN A 552 21.39 -7.59 -30.32
N LEU A 553 20.06 -7.67 -30.48
CA LEU A 553 19.45 -8.44 -31.56
C LEU A 553 19.81 -7.89 -32.93
N LYS A 554 19.75 -6.57 -33.12
CA LYS A 554 20.15 -5.91 -34.38
C LYS A 554 21.64 -6.10 -34.69
N LYS A 555 22.50 -6.20 -33.67
CA LYS A 555 23.92 -6.51 -33.87
C LYS A 555 24.13 -7.94 -34.38
N LEU A 556 23.33 -8.90 -33.92
CA LEU A 556 23.39 -10.29 -34.36
C LEU A 556 22.76 -10.49 -35.75
N ARG A 557 21.63 -9.84 -36.01
CA ARG A 557 20.86 -9.91 -37.26
C ARG A 557 20.33 -8.50 -37.63
N PRO A 558 21.07 -7.74 -38.46
CA PRO A 558 20.71 -6.35 -38.82
C PRO A 558 19.38 -6.20 -39.55
N ASP A 559 18.85 -7.27 -40.15
CA ASP A 559 17.57 -7.28 -40.85
C ASP A 559 16.35 -7.31 -39.92
N ILE A 560 16.53 -7.66 -38.64
CA ILE A 560 15.41 -7.84 -37.71
C ILE A 560 14.79 -6.51 -37.31
N GLU A 561 13.46 -6.48 -37.36
CA GLU A 561 12.66 -5.39 -36.82
C GLU A 561 12.30 -5.67 -35.36
N THR A 562 12.33 -4.63 -34.53
CA THR A 562 11.91 -4.74 -33.13
C THR A 562 10.71 -3.85 -32.88
N LYS A 563 9.64 -4.43 -32.33
CA LYS A 563 8.44 -3.66 -31.92
C LYS A 563 8.27 -3.71 -30.41
N PHE A 564 7.80 -2.60 -29.85
CA PHE A 564 7.57 -2.49 -28.42
C PHE A 564 6.46 -3.44 -27.97
N ILE A 565 6.73 -4.24 -26.94
CA ILE A 565 5.72 -5.11 -26.30
C ILE A 565 5.83 -5.01 -24.78
N GLN A 566 4.68 -4.86 -24.14
CA GLN A 566 4.56 -4.70 -22.69
C GLN A 566 3.40 -5.49 -22.09
N GLY A 567 3.43 -5.63 -20.77
CA GLY A 567 2.49 -6.42 -19.96
C GLY A 567 3.18 -7.54 -19.17
N ASN A 568 2.40 -8.36 -18.48
CA ASN A 568 2.86 -9.59 -17.84
C ASN A 568 3.28 -10.65 -18.88
N LEU A 569 4.02 -11.67 -18.47
CA LEU A 569 4.52 -12.71 -19.39
C LEU A 569 3.40 -13.35 -20.22
N ASP A 570 2.29 -13.74 -19.58
CA ASP A 570 1.14 -14.36 -20.24
C ASP A 570 0.52 -13.43 -21.30
N THR A 571 0.40 -12.13 -21.00
CA THR A 571 -0.19 -11.17 -21.93
C THR A 571 0.74 -10.85 -23.09
N ARG A 572 2.07 -10.87 -22.89
CA ARG A 572 3.04 -10.73 -23.99
C ARG A 572 3.01 -11.93 -24.93
N ILE A 573 2.97 -13.16 -24.40
CA ILE A 573 2.85 -14.38 -25.21
C ILE A 573 1.54 -14.35 -26.00
N LYS A 574 0.43 -13.98 -25.36
CA LYS A 574 -0.87 -13.83 -26.03
C LYS A 574 -0.82 -12.78 -27.15
N LYS A 575 -0.29 -11.59 -26.88
CA LYS A 575 -0.11 -10.52 -27.89
C LYS A 575 0.78 -10.96 -29.06
N MET A 576 1.78 -11.79 -28.83
CA MET A 576 2.59 -12.36 -29.91
C MET A 576 1.76 -13.31 -30.79
N MET A 577 1.01 -14.22 -30.16
CA MET A 577 0.18 -15.18 -30.89
C MET A 577 -0.94 -14.49 -31.69
N GLU A 578 -1.55 -13.46 -31.14
CA GLU A 578 -2.70 -12.75 -31.74
C GLU A 578 -2.29 -11.59 -32.66
N GLY A 579 -1.14 -10.97 -32.42
CA GLY A 579 -0.70 -9.76 -33.12
C GLY A 579 0.40 -9.97 -34.17
N ASP A 580 1.01 -8.85 -34.55
CA ASP A 580 2.01 -8.73 -35.63
C ASP A 580 3.45 -9.02 -35.19
N TYR A 581 3.65 -9.94 -34.24
CA TYR A 581 4.99 -10.35 -33.80
C TYR A 581 5.29 -11.76 -34.32
N ASP A 582 6.46 -11.93 -34.95
CA ASP A 582 6.96 -13.25 -35.35
C ASP A 582 7.56 -14.00 -34.15
N ALA A 583 8.16 -13.25 -33.21
CA ALA A 583 8.69 -13.79 -31.96
C ALA A 583 8.73 -12.74 -30.84
N ILE A 584 9.00 -13.16 -29.60
CA ILE A 584 9.29 -12.29 -28.46
C ILE A 584 10.54 -12.80 -27.74
N ILE A 585 11.29 -11.86 -27.15
CA ILE A 585 12.47 -12.17 -26.34
C ILE A 585 12.21 -11.87 -24.86
N LEU A 586 12.47 -12.85 -24.00
CA LEU A 586 12.15 -12.83 -22.58
C LEU A 586 13.32 -13.33 -21.73
N ALA A 587 13.32 -13.03 -20.44
CA ALA A 587 14.35 -13.54 -19.54
C ALA A 587 14.08 -15.02 -19.23
N TYR A 588 15.10 -15.87 -19.34
CA TYR A 588 15.00 -17.30 -19.03
C TYR A 588 14.39 -17.51 -17.65
N ALA A 589 14.93 -16.84 -16.62
CA ALA A 589 14.48 -16.98 -15.24
C ALA A 589 12.97 -16.74 -15.06
N GLY A 590 12.36 -15.82 -15.80
CA GLY A 590 10.92 -15.56 -15.70
C GLY A 590 10.08 -16.73 -16.24
N ILE A 591 10.50 -17.30 -17.37
CA ILE A 591 9.80 -18.40 -18.04
C ILE A 591 9.99 -19.72 -17.29
N ASN A 592 11.22 -19.98 -16.84
CA ASN A 592 11.53 -21.16 -16.04
C ASN A 592 10.75 -21.20 -14.73
N ARG A 593 10.63 -20.06 -14.03
CA ARG A 593 9.84 -19.97 -12.78
C ARG A 593 8.37 -20.30 -12.99
N LEU A 594 7.80 -19.96 -14.14
CA LEU A 594 6.41 -20.28 -14.48
C LEU A 594 6.23 -21.72 -14.99
N GLY A 595 7.30 -22.53 -15.08
CA GLY A 595 7.25 -23.88 -15.64
C GLY A 595 6.93 -23.89 -17.13
N MET A 596 7.32 -22.84 -17.86
CA MET A 596 7.00 -22.66 -19.29
C MET A 596 8.21 -22.82 -20.20
N ILE A 597 9.28 -23.49 -19.74
CA ILE A 597 10.54 -23.55 -20.50
C ILE A 597 10.38 -24.27 -21.84
N ASP A 598 9.43 -25.20 -21.94
CA ASP A 598 9.12 -25.92 -23.20
C ASP A 598 8.58 -25.02 -24.31
N LYS A 599 8.20 -23.77 -23.99
CA LYS A 599 7.82 -22.76 -25.00
C LYS A 599 9.04 -22.06 -25.60
N ALA A 600 10.23 -22.21 -25.03
CA ALA A 600 11.45 -21.63 -25.56
C ALA A 600 11.83 -22.32 -26.88
N ASN A 601 11.94 -21.56 -27.95
CA ASN A 601 12.42 -22.07 -29.23
C ASN A 601 13.93 -21.89 -29.37
N ASP A 602 14.49 -20.90 -28.67
CA ASP A 602 15.92 -20.64 -28.66
C ASP A 602 16.38 -20.07 -27.32
N ILE A 603 17.64 -20.30 -26.96
CA ILE A 603 18.27 -19.79 -25.73
C ILE A 603 19.59 -19.13 -26.13
N PHE A 604 19.65 -17.81 -26.01
CA PHE A 604 20.85 -17.05 -26.36
C PHE A 604 21.96 -17.28 -25.32
N SER A 605 23.21 -17.37 -25.78
CA SER A 605 24.33 -17.37 -24.84
C SER A 605 24.46 -16.00 -24.17
N ALA A 606 25.05 -15.96 -22.97
CA ALA A 606 25.30 -14.69 -22.28
C ALA A 606 26.32 -13.79 -23.01
N LYS A 607 27.06 -14.35 -23.99
CA LYS A 607 27.97 -13.60 -24.87
C LYS A 607 27.24 -12.96 -26.04
N ASP A 608 26.21 -13.62 -26.58
CA ASP A 608 25.41 -13.09 -27.69
C ASP A 608 24.47 -11.98 -27.21
N ILE A 609 23.82 -12.22 -26.07
CA ILE A 609 22.93 -11.26 -25.42
C ILE A 609 23.34 -11.15 -23.95
N LEU A 610 24.14 -10.14 -23.66
CA LEU A 610 24.54 -9.79 -22.29
C LEU A 610 23.28 -9.37 -21.49
N PRO A 611 23.03 -9.98 -20.32
CA PRO A 611 21.79 -9.82 -19.58
C PRO A 611 21.65 -8.45 -18.91
N ALA A 612 20.42 -8.14 -18.48
CA ALA A 612 20.20 -6.96 -17.64
C ALA A 612 20.88 -7.11 -16.27
N VAL A 613 21.31 -5.98 -15.71
CA VAL A 613 21.84 -5.88 -14.35
C VAL A 613 20.93 -6.60 -13.36
N ALA A 614 21.50 -7.44 -12.51
CA ALA A 614 20.84 -8.26 -11.51
C ALA A 614 19.78 -9.25 -12.05
N GLN A 615 19.78 -9.55 -13.36
CA GLN A 615 18.88 -10.55 -13.93
C GLN A 615 19.15 -11.93 -13.30
N GLY A 616 18.07 -12.66 -13.02
CA GLY A 616 18.10 -13.99 -12.40
C GLY A 616 17.96 -13.98 -10.88
N ALA A 617 18.41 -12.92 -10.19
CA ALA A 617 18.35 -12.82 -8.74
C ALA A 617 16.98 -12.33 -8.23
N LEU A 618 16.55 -12.84 -7.08
CA LEU A 618 15.48 -12.25 -6.27
C LEU A 618 16.09 -11.49 -5.11
N ALA A 619 15.50 -10.34 -4.78
CA ALA A 619 15.90 -9.54 -3.64
C ALA A 619 14.78 -9.52 -2.60
N ILE A 620 15.17 -9.63 -1.35
CA ILE A 620 14.29 -9.52 -0.20
C ILE A 620 14.49 -8.14 0.44
N GLU A 621 13.43 -7.35 0.51
CA GLU A 621 13.43 -6.01 1.11
C GLU A 621 12.65 -6.02 2.44
N VAL A 622 13.15 -5.28 3.42
CA VAL A 622 12.58 -5.14 4.78
C VAL A 622 12.65 -3.68 5.24
N ARG A 623 11.96 -3.35 6.33
CA ARG A 623 11.92 -2.00 6.92
C ARG A 623 13.04 -1.69 7.91
N ASP A 624 13.50 -2.69 8.66
CA ASP A 624 14.40 -2.47 9.79
C ASP A 624 15.75 -3.19 9.60
N GLU A 625 16.83 -2.58 10.10
CA GLU A 625 18.16 -3.19 10.17
C GLU A 625 18.31 -4.15 11.36
N SER A 626 17.36 -4.11 12.30
CA SER A 626 17.35 -4.88 13.55
C SER A 626 15.99 -5.54 13.81
N GLY A 627 15.99 -6.74 14.39
CA GLY A 627 14.78 -7.48 14.74
C GLY A 627 14.70 -8.88 14.12
N PHE A 628 13.71 -9.64 14.57
CA PHE A 628 13.61 -11.08 14.29
C PHE A 628 13.48 -11.42 12.80
N VAL A 629 12.87 -10.53 12.00
CA VAL A 629 12.69 -10.69 10.56
C VAL A 629 14.04 -10.63 9.84
N MET A 630 14.93 -9.73 10.27
CA MET A 630 16.26 -9.60 9.68
C MET A 630 17.13 -10.81 10.03
N ASP A 631 17.07 -11.31 11.26
CA ASP A 631 17.84 -12.51 11.66
C ASP A 631 17.36 -13.79 10.96
N LEU A 632 16.06 -13.87 10.66
CA LEU A 632 15.47 -14.89 9.81
C LEU A 632 16.01 -14.79 8.37
N ILE A 633 15.99 -13.60 7.78
CA ILE A 633 16.29 -13.39 6.35
C ILE A 633 17.79 -13.44 6.07
N LYS A 634 18.67 -13.02 7.00
CA LYS A 634 20.13 -13.09 6.82
C LYS A 634 20.61 -14.49 6.41
N LYS A 635 19.95 -15.55 6.91
CA LYS A 635 20.27 -16.94 6.59
C LYS A 635 19.95 -17.34 5.14
N PHE A 636 19.08 -16.59 4.47
CA PHE A 636 18.71 -16.81 3.07
C PHE A 636 19.70 -16.19 2.08
N ASN A 637 20.56 -15.27 2.53
CA ASN A 637 21.42 -14.51 1.63
C ASN A 637 22.52 -15.37 0.98
N HIS A 638 22.56 -15.37 -0.35
CA HIS A 638 23.62 -15.99 -1.13
C HIS A 638 24.73 -14.98 -1.44
N GLY A 639 25.84 -15.08 -0.67
CA GLY A 639 26.98 -14.15 -0.73
C GLY A 639 27.55 -13.93 -2.14
N PRO A 640 27.89 -14.98 -2.92
CA PRO A 640 28.43 -14.81 -4.28
C PRO A 640 27.48 -14.07 -5.22
N THR A 641 26.17 -14.33 -5.15
CA THR A 641 25.19 -13.60 -5.97
C THR A 641 25.02 -12.17 -5.50
N GLN A 642 25.05 -11.90 -4.20
CA GLN A 642 25.01 -10.54 -3.67
C GLN A 642 26.19 -9.71 -4.20
N ILE A 643 27.42 -10.22 -4.10
CA ILE A 643 28.63 -9.54 -4.60
C ILE A 643 28.52 -9.28 -6.10
N ALA A 644 28.17 -10.30 -6.89
CA ALA A 644 28.02 -10.17 -8.34
C ALA A 644 26.99 -9.11 -8.73
N THR A 645 25.80 -9.18 -8.16
CA THR A 645 24.70 -8.27 -8.51
C THR A 645 24.91 -6.86 -8.00
N PHE A 646 25.63 -6.68 -6.88
CA PHE A 646 26.02 -5.34 -6.41
C PHE A 646 27.10 -4.73 -7.29
N ALA A 647 28.07 -5.52 -7.79
CA ALA A 647 29.03 -5.06 -8.80
C ALA A 647 28.33 -4.58 -10.08
N GLU A 648 27.37 -5.35 -10.59
CA GLU A 648 26.58 -4.98 -11.77
C GLU A 648 25.78 -3.68 -11.54
N ARG A 649 25.22 -3.48 -10.34
CA ARG A 649 24.50 -2.26 -9.99
C ARG A 649 25.44 -1.07 -9.84
N GLU A 650 26.63 -1.26 -9.30
CA GLU A 650 27.65 -0.21 -9.24
C GLU A 650 28.10 0.21 -10.64
N PHE A 651 28.29 -0.75 -11.56
CA PHE A 651 28.57 -0.46 -12.96
C PHE A 651 27.47 0.42 -13.59
N LEU A 652 26.20 0.10 -13.33
CA LEU A 652 25.04 0.88 -13.78
C LEU A 652 25.04 2.31 -13.18
N ILE A 653 25.29 2.45 -11.88
CA ILE A 653 25.41 3.74 -11.17
C ILE A 653 26.51 4.60 -11.79
N ALA A 654 27.71 4.02 -11.97
CA ALA A 654 28.88 4.74 -12.43
C ALA A 654 28.74 5.28 -13.87
N LEU A 655 27.93 4.62 -14.71
CA LEU A 655 27.57 5.11 -16.04
C LEU A 655 26.56 6.27 -16.02
N GLY A 656 26.01 6.63 -14.85
CA GLY A 656 24.92 7.61 -14.73
C GLY A 656 23.59 7.07 -15.25
N GLY A 657 23.45 5.75 -15.33
CA GLY A 657 22.32 5.09 -15.96
C GLY A 657 21.10 4.99 -15.05
N GLY A 658 20.01 5.65 -15.44
CA GLY A 658 18.65 5.19 -15.16
C GLY A 658 18.20 4.15 -16.20
N CYS A 659 17.01 3.57 -16.04
CA CYS A 659 16.50 2.51 -16.91
C CYS A 659 16.30 2.87 -18.41
N ASN A 660 16.61 4.11 -18.82
CA ASN A 660 16.46 4.62 -20.18
C ASN A 660 17.68 4.37 -21.06
N TYR A 661 18.85 4.04 -20.48
CA TYR A 661 20.04 3.74 -21.25
C TYR A 661 20.17 2.23 -21.54
N PRO A 662 20.57 1.83 -22.76
CA PRO A 662 20.85 0.43 -23.07
C PRO A 662 22.15 -0.04 -22.42
N ILE A 663 22.01 -0.47 -21.17
CA ILE A 663 23.11 -0.97 -20.33
C ILE A 663 22.88 -2.46 -20.04
N ALA A 664 23.95 -3.24 -20.09
CA ALA A 664 23.97 -4.65 -19.69
C ALA A 664 25.21 -4.93 -18.84
N ALA A 665 25.08 -5.82 -17.88
CA ALA A 665 26.20 -6.26 -17.08
C ALA A 665 25.96 -7.68 -16.57
N TYR A 666 27.03 -8.47 -16.57
CA TYR A 666 27.02 -9.82 -16.02
C TYR A 666 28.30 -10.08 -15.25
N ALA A 667 28.16 -10.22 -13.94
CA ALA A 667 29.23 -10.58 -13.03
C ALA A 667 29.09 -12.03 -12.54
N GLN A 668 30.24 -12.69 -12.42
CA GLN A 668 30.40 -14.03 -11.88
C GLN A 668 31.44 -13.99 -10.79
N VAL A 669 31.17 -14.64 -9.66
CA VAL A 669 32.09 -14.76 -8.53
C VAL A 669 32.45 -16.22 -8.36
N ASN A 670 33.73 -16.52 -8.50
CA ASN A 670 34.32 -17.84 -8.28
C ASN A 670 35.33 -17.73 -7.14
N GLU A 671 35.03 -18.35 -6.01
CA GLU A 671 35.84 -18.26 -4.79
C GLU A 671 36.13 -16.80 -4.40
N GLU A 672 37.39 -16.37 -4.53
CA GLU A 672 37.86 -15.02 -4.18
C GLU A 672 37.99 -14.09 -5.40
N GLN A 673 37.56 -14.50 -6.59
CA GLN A 673 37.67 -13.71 -7.82
C GLN A 673 36.29 -13.34 -8.37
N ILE A 674 36.18 -12.11 -8.90
CA ILE A 674 35.03 -11.63 -9.66
C ILE A 674 35.47 -11.33 -11.10
N THR A 675 34.63 -11.74 -12.05
CA THR A 675 34.67 -11.29 -13.44
C THR A 675 33.40 -10.52 -13.70
N ILE A 676 33.49 -9.32 -14.29
CA ILE A 676 32.33 -8.56 -14.75
C ILE A 676 32.48 -8.24 -16.24
N GLU A 677 31.48 -8.62 -17.03
CA GLU A 677 31.30 -8.22 -18.41
C GLU A 677 30.25 -7.10 -18.46
N GLY A 678 30.51 -6.05 -19.24
CA GLY A 678 29.67 -4.87 -19.33
C GLY A 678 29.49 -4.40 -20.77
N MET A 679 28.33 -3.77 -21.03
CA MET A 679 27.97 -3.19 -22.31
C MET A 679 27.28 -1.84 -22.07
N PHE A 680 27.63 -0.85 -22.88
CA PHE A 680 26.99 0.45 -22.90
C PHE A 680 26.80 0.91 -24.34
N ALA A 681 25.63 1.46 -24.66
CA ALA A 681 25.31 1.95 -26.00
C ALA A 681 24.54 3.27 -25.93
N THR A 682 24.57 4.02 -27.03
CA THR A 682 23.70 5.19 -27.24
C THR A 682 22.24 4.77 -27.37
N GLU A 683 21.29 5.66 -27.08
CA GLU A 683 19.85 5.34 -27.09
C GLU A 683 19.36 4.83 -28.47
N ASP A 684 19.93 5.35 -29.55
CA ASP A 684 19.67 4.94 -30.92
C ASP A 684 20.43 3.67 -31.34
N GLY A 685 21.37 3.21 -30.52
CA GLY A 685 22.24 2.06 -30.78
C GLY A 685 23.30 2.27 -31.85
N SER A 686 23.54 3.52 -32.28
CA SER A 686 24.56 3.84 -33.29
C SER A 686 25.98 3.53 -32.82
N VAL A 687 26.25 3.71 -31.52
CA VAL A 687 27.52 3.36 -30.90
C VAL A 687 27.29 2.37 -29.76
N LEU A 688 28.11 1.33 -29.74
CA LEU A 688 28.09 0.27 -28.74
C LEU A 688 29.52 -0.06 -28.34
N VAL A 689 29.76 -0.07 -27.02
CA VAL A 689 31.02 -0.51 -26.42
C VAL A 689 30.74 -1.64 -25.44
N SER A 690 31.73 -2.54 -25.32
CA SER A 690 31.65 -3.69 -24.42
C SER A 690 33.04 -4.04 -23.91
N GLY A 691 33.12 -4.55 -22.69
CA GLY A 691 34.40 -4.92 -22.09
C GLY A 691 34.21 -5.89 -20.93
N GLU A 692 35.34 -6.40 -20.47
CA GLU A 692 35.43 -7.27 -19.30
C GLU A 692 36.47 -6.69 -18.34
N GLU A 693 36.23 -6.84 -17.03
CA GLU A 693 37.24 -6.64 -15.99
C GLU A 693 37.23 -7.82 -14.99
N LYS A 694 38.39 -8.10 -14.40
CA LYS A 694 38.59 -9.21 -13.46
C LYS A 694 39.44 -8.78 -12.28
N GLY A 695 39.19 -9.37 -11.11
CA GLY A 695 40.04 -9.17 -9.95
C GLY A 695 39.47 -9.76 -8.66
N PRO A 696 40.07 -9.44 -7.50
CA PRO A 696 39.61 -9.94 -6.21
C PRO A 696 38.16 -9.52 -5.91
N ALA A 697 37.32 -10.47 -5.50
CA ALA A 697 35.91 -10.28 -5.20
C ALA A 697 35.67 -9.24 -4.10
N VAL A 698 36.64 -9.03 -3.19
CA VAL A 698 36.59 -7.96 -2.17
C VAL A 698 36.60 -6.55 -2.77
N ASN A 699 37.11 -6.39 -3.99
CA ASN A 699 37.23 -5.11 -4.70
C ASN A 699 36.13 -4.92 -5.76
N TYR A 700 35.04 -5.70 -5.70
CA TYR A 700 33.99 -5.73 -6.73
C TYR A 700 33.43 -4.35 -7.11
N ILE A 701 33.30 -3.42 -6.16
CA ILE A 701 32.85 -2.05 -6.40
C ILE A 701 33.84 -1.29 -7.30
N GLN A 702 35.13 -1.36 -6.98
CA GLN A 702 36.17 -0.66 -7.74
C GLN A 702 36.30 -1.23 -9.15
N ILE A 703 36.33 -2.56 -9.27
CA ILE A 703 36.41 -3.26 -10.57
C ILE A 703 35.23 -2.86 -11.47
N ALA A 704 34.01 -2.80 -10.92
CA ALA A 704 32.83 -2.36 -11.66
C ALA A 704 32.91 -0.89 -12.11
N ARG A 705 33.42 0.01 -11.24
CA ARG A 705 33.63 1.42 -11.57
C ARG A 705 34.68 1.61 -12.66
N ASP A 706 35.77 0.88 -12.59
CA ASP A 706 36.86 0.97 -13.56
C ASP A 706 36.37 0.56 -14.96
N LEU A 707 35.61 -0.55 -15.04
CA LEU A 707 34.95 -0.96 -16.28
C LEU A 707 33.99 0.11 -16.80
N ALA A 708 33.15 0.68 -15.93
CA ALA A 708 32.19 1.73 -16.30
C ALA A 708 32.87 2.99 -16.84
N VAL A 709 33.90 3.49 -16.15
CA VAL A 709 34.65 4.69 -16.57
C VAL A 709 35.33 4.45 -17.92
N ARG A 710 35.96 3.28 -18.10
CA ARG A 710 36.61 2.90 -19.37
C ARG A 710 35.61 2.86 -20.52
N LEU A 711 34.48 2.17 -20.34
CA LEU A 711 33.45 2.08 -21.39
C LEU A 711 32.79 3.43 -21.67
N LYS A 712 32.56 4.26 -20.64
CA LYS A 712 32.01 5.61 -20.84
C LYS A 712 32.94 6.48 -21.71
N ALA A 713 34.23 6.49 -21.40
CA ALA A 713 35.22 7.23 -22.19
C ALA A 713 35.29 6.72 -23.64
N GLU A 714 35.27 5.40 -23.84
CA GLU A 714 35.27 4.79 -25.18
C GLU A 714 34.00 5.13 -25.98
N LEU A 715 32.83 5.14 -25.32
CA LEU A 715 31.58 5.53 -25.96
C LEU A 715 31.61 7.01 -26.38
N GLU A 716 32.08 7.90 -25.51
CA GLU A 716 32.20 9.34 -25.79
C GLU A 716 33.17 9.62 -26.95
N GLU A 717 34.29 8.90 -27.03
CA GLU A 717 35.25 9.01 -28.13
C GLU A 717 34.63 8.55 -29.46
N LYS A 718 34.03 7.36 -29.49
CA LYS A 718 33.38 6.82 -30.70
C LYS A 718 32.19 7.66 -31.17
N THR A 719 31.44 8.24 -30.24
CA THR A 719 30.31 9.13 -30.56
C THR A 719 30.80 10.43 -31.22
N LYS A 720 31.91 11.01 -30.75
CA LYS A 720 32.52 12.19 -31.39
C LYS A 720 32.99 11.91 -32.82
N VAL A 721 33.58 10.73 -33.06
CA VAL A 721 34.01 10.30 -34.40
C VAL A 721 32.79 10.16 -35.33
N ALA A 722 31.73 9.49 -34.88
CA ALA A 722 30.51 9.30 -35.67
C ALA A 722 29.84 10.63 -36.05
N ILE A 723 29.82 11.61 -35.15
CA ILE A 723 29.27 12.95 -35.42
C ILE A 723 30.18 13.74 -36.38
N GLY A 724 31.51 13.65 -36.23
CA GLY A 724 32.48 14.32 -37.11
C GLY A 724 32.43 13.85 -38.57
N GLU A 725 32.18 12.56 -38.81
CA GLU A 725 31.99 12.00 -40.15
C GLU A 725 30.63 12.37 -40.77
N SER A 726 29.61 12.65 -39.94
CA SER A 726 28.27 13.05 -40.41
C SER A 726 28.16 14.53 -40.81
N SER A 727 29.11 15.37 -40.39
CA SER A 727 29.16 16.83 -40.65
C SER A 727 30.12 17.21 -41.78
N SER A 728 30.74 16.21 -42.42
CA SER A 728 31.63 16.33 -43.57
C SER A 728 31.10 15.62 -44.83
N LYS A 729 29.83 15.22 -44.83
CA LYS A 729 29.02 14.85 -45.99
C LYS A 729 27.87 15.84 -46.14
#